data_AF-A0A2G5C772-F1
#
_entry.id   AF-A0A2G5C772-F1
#
_cell.length_a   1.000
_cell.length_b   1.000
_cell.length_c   1.000
_cell.angle_alpha   90.00
_cell.angle_beta   90.00
_cell.angle_gamma   90.00
#
_symmetry.space_group_name_H-M   'P 1'
#
loop_
_entity.id
_entity.type
_entity.pdbx_description
1 polymer ?
#
loop_
_entity_poly.entity_id
_entity_poly.type
_entity_poly.pdbx_seq_one_letter_code
_entity_poly.pdbx_strand_id
1 'polypeptide(L)'
;MCCAPVPNIIVKVVVYQSYISWSFFLFIQQSLRKEEEEEEKMATMESLIGLVNRIQRACTVLGDHGGEGMSLWEALPSVAVVGGQSSGKSSVLESVVGRDFLPRGSGIVTRRPLVLQLHKTEQGQAEYGEFLHAPRKRFNDFAAVRKEIQDETDRITGKSKHISNIPIHLSIYSPNVVNLTLIDLPGMTKVATEGQPETIVEDIDNMVRSYVEKPNCIILAISPANQDIATSDAIKLAREVDPSGERTFGVLTKLDLMDKGTNALDVLEGRSYRLQHPWVGIVNRSQADINKNVDMIAARRREQEYFESSPDYGHMANKMGSEYLAKLLSKHLETVIRQRIPSIIALINKTIDELEAELDRLGRPIGGESGAQLYTILEMCRAFDRVFKEHLDGGRPGGDRIYLVFDNQLPAALKKLPFDRHLSLQNVRKVVSEADGYQPHLIAPEQGYRRLIDSSLSFFKGPAEASVDAVHFVLKELVRKSIAETEELKRFPSLQNDISTAAGEALEKFREDSRKTVLRLVEMESSYLTVEFFRKLPLDPEKGSSNSSGPNMDRYSENHYRRIGSNVSAYIGMVCDTLRNTIPKAVVYCQVREAKRALLNYFYSQVGRREKKQLSAMLDEDPTLMEKRDGIAKRLELYKSARDEIDSVAWK
;
A
#
# COMPACT_ATOMS: atom_id res chain seq x y z
N MET A 1 4.95 -110.00 -19.84
CA MET A 1 6.30 -109.43 -19.67
C MET A 1 6.27 -107.99 -20.17
N CYS A 2 6.84 -107.10 -19.37
CA CYS A 2 6.88 -105.65 -19.49
C CYS A 2 7.31 -105.11 -20.87
N CYS A 3 6.79 -103.94 -21.28
CA CYS A 3 7.55 -102.83 -21.89
C CYS A 3 6.67 -101.57 -22.08
N ALA A 4 7.25 -100.41 -21.78
CA ALA A 4 6.66 -99.07 -21.68
C ALA A 4 6.48 -98.32 -23.02
N PRO A 5 5.93 -97.09 -22.99
CA PRO A 5 6.62 -95.98 -23.65
C PRO A 5 6.81 -94.71 -22.79
N VAL A 6 7.82 -93.95 -23.20
CA VAL A 6 8.55 -92.79 -22.64
C VAL A 6 7.82 -91.45 -22.91
N PRO A 7 8.14 -90.32 -22.23
CA PRO A 7 7.15 -89.34 -21.75
C PRO A 7 7.01 -88.02 -22.55
N ASN A 8 5.89 -87.35 -22.24
CA ASN A 8 5.47 -85.99 -22.59
C ASN A 8 6.43 -84.89 -22.07
N ILE A 9 7.63 -84.76 -22.63
CA ILE A 9 8.60 -83.69 -22.26
C ILE A 9 8.44 -82.42 -23.12
N ILE A 10 7.74 -82.47 -24.26
CA ILE A 10 7.69 -81.33 -25.20
C ILE A 10 6.65 -80.25 -24.79
N VAL A 11 5.65 -80.58 -23.97
CA VAL A 11 4.60 -79.61 -23.58
C VAL A 11 4.99 -78.74 -22.38
N LYS A 12 5.96 -79.16 -21.55
CA LYS A 12 6.39 -78.37 -20.37
C LYS A 12 7.40 -77.27 -20.68
N VAL A 13 8.15 -77.35 -21.78
CA VAL A 13 9.16 -76.32 -22.13
C VAL A 13 8.50 -75.07 -22.68
N VAL A 14 7.46 -75.18 -23.51
CA VAL A 14 6.78 -74.02 -24.11
C VAL A 14 6.02 -73.22 -23.05
N VAL A 15 5.38 -73.88 -22.08
CA VAL A 15 4.62 -73.17 -21.02
C VAL A 15 5.56 -72.49 -20.01
N TYR A 16 6.69 -73.10 -19.63
CA TYR A 16 7.65 -72.46 -18.71
C TYR A 16 8.36 -71.25 -19.35
N GLN A 17 8.67 -71.29 -20.65
CA GLN A 17 9.31 -70.18 -21.35
C GLN A 17 8.38 -68.97 -21.50
N SER A 18 7.07 -69.20 -21.68
CA SER A 18 6.06 -68.14 -21.72
C SER A 18 5.83 -67.47 -20.36
N TYR A 19 5.82 -68.22 -19.26
CA TYR A 19 5.65 -67.66 -17.90
C TYR A 19 6.86 -66.85 -17.41
N ILE A 20 8.08 -67.27 -17.76
CA ILE A 20 9.31 -66.50 -17.48
C ILE A 20 9.30 -65.21 -18.32
N SER A 21 8.94 -65.29 -19.61
CA SER A 21 8.82 -64.12 -20.48
C SER A 21 7.78 -63.12 -19.98
N TRP A 22 6.60 -63.58 -19.54
CA TRP A 22 5.55 -62.70 -19.01
C TRP A 22 5.90 -62.09 -17.64
N SER A 23 6.52 -62.85 -16.73
CA SER A 23 6.96 -62.31 -15.44
C SER A 23 8.11 -61.31 -15.60
N PHE A 24 9.02 -61.57 -16.55
CA PHE A 24 10.10 -60.65 -16.91
C PHE A 24 9.56 -59.38 -17.60
N PHE A 25 8.54 -59.52 -18.45
CA PHE A 25 7.85 -58.39 -19.08
C PHE A 25 7.06 -57.55 -18.06
N LEU A 26 6.40 -58.19 -17.09
CA LEU A 26 5.71 -57.50 -16.00
C LEU A 26 6.69 -56.79 -15.05
N PHE A 27 7.85 -57.40 -14.79
CA PHE A 27 8.92 -56.80 -14.01
C PHE A 27 9.54 -55.61 -14.73
N ILE A 28 9.78 -55.70 -16.05
CA ILE A 28 10.22 -54.57 -16.88
C ILE A 28 9.13 -53.50 -16.94
N GLN A 29 7.85 -53.83 -17.08
CA GLN A 29 6.77 -52.83 -17.03
C GLN A 29 6.65 -52.16 -15.66
N GLN A 30 6.86 -52.88 -14.56
CA GLN A 30 6.88 -52.31 -13.21
C GLN A 30 8.13 -51.46 -12.97
N SER A 31 9.27 -51.84 -13.54
CA SER A 31 10.52 -51.07 -13.45
C SER A 31 10.44 -49.81 -14.31
N LEU A 32 9.93 -49.91 -15.54
CA LEU A 32 9.67 -48.77 -16.43
C LEU A 32 8.61 -47.84 -15.85
N ARG A 33 7.55 -48.36 -15.24
CA ARG A 33 6.54 -47.52 -14.57
C ARG A 33 7.10 -46.84 -13.32
N LYS A 34 8.02 -47.50 -12.60
CA LYS A 34 8.78 -46.86 -11.51
C LYS A 34 9.73 -45.78 -12.02
N GLU A 35 10.41 -46.03 -13.13
CA GLU A 35 11.28 -45.05 -13.79
C GLU A 35 10.46 -43.87 -14.32
N GLU A 36 9.30 -44.10 -14.93
CA GLU A 36 8.35 -43.06 -15.37
C GLU A 36 7.80 -42.25 -14.17
N GLU A 37 7.42 -42.90 -13.06
CA GLU A 37 7.01 -42.20 -11.83
C GLU A 37 8.16 -41.42 -11.17
N GLU A 38 9.41 -41.89 -11.27
CA GLU A 38 10.60 -41.16 -10.80
C GLU A 38 10.95 -39.99 -11.73
N GLU A 39 10.80 -40.13 -13.04
CA GLU A 39 10.97 -39.05 -14.02
C GLU A 39 9.89 -37.97 -13.88
N GLU A 40 8.62 -38.34 -13.69
CA GLU A 40 7.50 -37.41 -13.51
C GLU A 40 7.62 -36.65 -12.17
N LYS A 41 8.08 -37.33 -11.12
CA LYS A 41 8.51 -36.66 -9.89
C LYS A 41 9.67 -35.72 -10.19
N MET A 42 10.75 -36.15 -10.83
CA MET A 42 11.89 -35.27 -11.14
C MET A 42 11.50 -34.03 -11.98
N ALA A 43 10.55 -34.14 -12.91
CA ALA A 43 10.07 -33.01 -13.72
C ALA A 43 9.27 -31.97 -12.90
N THR A 44 8.40 -32.42 -11.98
CA THR A 44 7.71 -31.52 -11.04
C THR A 44 8.69 -30.92 -10.02
N MET A 45 9.77 -31.63 -9.68
CA MET A 45 10.83 -31.23 -8.76
C MET A 45 11.75 -30.13 -9.33
N GLU A 46 12.13 -30.21 -10.61
CA GLU A 46 12.90 -29.16 -11.29
C GLU A 46 12.13 -27.83 -11.38
N SER A 47 10.80 -27.90 -11.45
CA SER A 47 9.90 -26.73 -11.53
C SER A 47 9.87 -25.90 -10.23
N LEU A 48 9.91 -26.55 -9.06
CA LEU A 48 9.78 -25.92 -7.74
C LEU A 48 10.98 -25.05 -7.34
N ILE A 49 12.20 -25.52 -7.60
CA ILE A 49 13.41 -24.73 -7.32
C ILE A 49 13.52 -23.59 -8.33
N GLY A 50 13.14 -23.83 -9.59
CA GLY A 50 13.03 -22.79 -10.61
C GLY A 50 12.06 -21.67 -10.21
N LEU A 51 10.91 -22.03 -9.63
CA LEU A 51 9.92 -21.10 -9.09
C LEU A 51 10.50 -20.24 -7.97
N VAL A 52 11.10 -20.85 -6.94
CA VAL A 52 11.72 -20.11 -5.83
C VAL A 52 12.77 -19.13 -6.35
N ASN A 53 13.58 -19.54 -7.34
CA ASN A 53 14.61 -18.67 -7.92
C ASN A 53 14.04 -17.49 -8.72
N ARG A 54 12.88 -17.65 -9.38
CA ARG A 54 12.19 -16.55 -10.05
C ARG A 54 11.60 -15.56 -9.05
N ILE A 55 10.91 -16.05 -8.02
CA ILE A 55 10.35 -15.22 -6.96
C ILE A 55 11.47 -14.45 -6.24
N GLN A 56 12.58 -15.12 -5.94
CA GLN A 56 13.78 -14.49 -5.41
C GLN A 56 14.24 -13.33 -6.29
N ARG A 57 14.52 -13.57 -7.58
CA ARG A 57 14.98 -12.53 -8.52
C ARG A 57 14.01 -11.34 -8.58
N ALA A 58 12.71 -11.62 -8.64
CA ALA A 58 11.65 -10.62 -8.62
C ALA A 58 11.75 -9.73 -7.36
N CYS A 59 11.86 -10.32 -6.16
CA CYS A 59 11.99 -9.58 -4.91
C CYS A 59 13.26 -8.70 -4.88
N THR A 60 14.39 -9.21 -5.39
CA THR A 60 15.64 -8.46 -5.44
C THR A 60 15.57 -7.21 -6.33
N VAL A 61 14.90 -7.29 -7.48
CA VAL A 61 14.75 -6.16 -8.41
C VAL A 61 13.96 -5.00 -7.78
N LEU A 62 13.03 -5.31 -6.87
CA LEU A 62 12.23 -4.30 -6.16
C LEU A 62 12.94 -3.69 -4.94
N GLY A 63 14.20 -4.05 -4.68
CA GLY A 63 14.93 -3.56 -3.50
C GLY A 63 14.50 -4.22 -2.18
N ASP A 64 13.73 -5.31 -2.25
CA ASP A 64 13.31 -6.09 -1.08
C ASP A 64 14.46 -7.01 -0.62
N HIS A 65 15.55 -6.39 -0.16
CA HIS A 65 16.80 -7.06 0.21
C HIS A 65 16.78 -7.68 1.62
N GLY A 66 15.61 -7.91 2.22
CA GLY A 66 15.49 -8.57 3.53
C GLY A 66 16.15 -7.80 4.68
N GLY A 67 15.95 -6.47 4.70
CA GLY A 67 16.52 -5.56 5.70
C GLY A 67 15.52 -5.07 6.75
N GLU A 68 14.25 -4.88 6.40
CA GLU A 68 13.21 -4.40 7.33
C GLU A 68 11.82 -5.00 7.01
N GLY A 69 11.30 -5.81 7.94
CA GLY A 69 10.00 -6.48 7.81
C GLY A 69 10.06 -7.86 7.13
N MET A 70 9.04 -8.70 7.39
CA MET A 70 8.93 -10.04 6.81
C MET A 70 8.68 -9.94 5.30
N SER A 71 9.77 -9.92 4.54
CA SER A 71 9.75 -9.85 3.08
C SER A 71 9.50 -11.23 2.47
N LEU A 72 8.93 -11.26 1.27
CA LEU A 72 8.75 -12.50 0.53
C LEU A 72 10.11 -13.20 0.29
N TRP A 73 11.20 -12.45 0.15
CA TRP A 73 12.55 -12.99 0.08
C TRP A 73 12.95 -13.81 1.32
N GLU A 74 12.60 -13.35 2.53
CA GLU A 74 12.93 -14.05 3.79
C GLU A 74 12.12 -15.31 4.04
N ALA A 75 10.92 -15.39 3.45
CA ALA A 75 10.08 -16.58 3.54
C ALA A 75 10.62 -17.73 2.67
N LEU A 76 11.51 -17.45 1.71
CA LEU A 76 12.00 -18.43 0.75
C LEU A 76 13.18 -19.25 1.33
N PRO A 77 13.14 -20.60 1.24
CA PRO A 77 14.24 -21.44 1.67
C PRO A 77 15.54 -21.14 0.91
N SER A 78 16.66 -21.10 1.63
CA SER A 78 17.99 -20.86 1.05
C SER A 78 19.06 -21.62 1.83
N VAL A 79 20.19 -21.94 1.17
CA VAL A 79 21.33 -22.61 1.80
C VAL A 79 22.44 -21.60 2.03
N ALA A 80 22.75 -21.26 3.30
CA ALA A 80 23.86 -20.38 3.64
C ALA A 80 25.12 -21.17 3.96
N VAL A 81 26.24 -20.80 3.34
CA VAL A 81 27.52 -21.45 3.54
C VAL A 81 28.32 -20.71 4.61
N VAL A 82 28.60 -21.40 5.72
CA VAL A 82 29.26 -20.83 6.89
C VAL A 82 30.56 -21.57 7.16
N GLY A 83 31.61 -20.85 7.51
CA GLY A 83 32.91 -21.45 7.79
C GLY A 83 33.97 -20.41 8.07
N GLY A 84 34.96 -20.77 8.88
CA GLY A 84 36.12 -19.94 9.15
C GLY A 84 36.89 -19.56 7.87
N GLN A 85 37.74 -18.54 7.96
CA GLN A 85 38.64 -18.21 6.88
C GLN A 85 39.50 -19.44 6.50
N SER A 86 39.67 -19.69 5.20
CA SER A 86 40.44 -20.84 4.69
C SER A 86 39.91 -22.24 5.06
N SER A 87 38.66 -22.37 5.52
CA SER A 87 38.00 -23.67 5.75
C SER A 87 37.66 -24.42 4.45
N GLY A 88 37.83 -23.79 3.28
CA GLY A 88 37.55 -24.39 1.98
C GLY A 88 36.16 -24.10 1.42
N LYS A 89 35.41 -23.11 1.96
CA LYS A 89 34.08 -22.71 1.44
C LYS A 89 34.03 -22.52 -0.07
N SER A 90 34.88 -21.62 -0.60
CA SER A 90 34.93 -21.34 -2.03
C SER A 90 35.29 -22.58 -2.85
N SER A 91 36.19 -23.43 -2.33
CA SER A 91 36.54 -24.70 -2.99
C SER A 91 35.36 -25.67 -3.03
N VAL A 92 34.57 -25.78 -1.95
CA VAL A 92 33.36 -26.62 -1.92
C VAL A 92 32.34 -26.11 -2.94
N LEU A 93 32.10 -24.79 -3.00
CA LEU A 93 31.20 -24.18 -3.96
C LEU A 93 31.64 -24.43 -5.41
N GLU A 94 32.92 -24.24 -5.72
CA GLU A 94 33.48 -24.53 -7.05
C GLU A 94 33.41 -26.02 -7.40
N SER A 95 33.65 -26.92 -6.44
CA SER A 95 33.52 -28.36 -6.62
C SER A 95 32.06 -28.77 -6.89
N VAL A 96 31.08 -28.14 -6.22
CA VAL A 96 29.64 -28.36 -6.45
C VAL A 96 29.23 -27.86 -7.84
N VAL A 97 29.72 -26.70 -8.27
CA VAL A 97 29.42 -26.14 -9.61
C VAL A 97 30.17 -26.88 -10.73
N GLY A 98 31.38 -27.36 -10.47
CA GLY A 98 32.22 -27.98 -11.49
C GLY A 98 33.11 -26.98 -12.24
N ARG A 99 33.18 -25.71 -11.81
CA ARG A 99 33.93 -24.64 -12.50
C ARG A 99 34.65 -23.71 -11.53
N ASP A 100 35.73 -23.11 -12.00
CA ASP A 100 36.51 -22.08 -11.32
C ASP A 100 35.92 -20.69 -11.60
N PHE A 101 35.16 -20.14 -10.65
CA PHE A 101 34.49 -18.84 -10.84
C PHE A 101 34.59 -17.92 -9.62
N LEU A 102 35.00 -18.43 -8.45
CA LEU A 102 35.15 -17.58 -7.27
C LEU A 102 36.55 -16.96 -7.25
N PRO A 103 36.68 -15.71 -6.77
CA PRO A 103 38.00 -15.11 -6.58
C PRO A 103 38.81 -15.92 -5.57
N ARG A 104 40.14 -15.87 -5.70
CA ARG A 104 41.10 -16.49 -4.78
C ARG A 104 42.13 -15.46 -4.33
N GLY A 105 42.50 -15.47 -3.06
CA GLY A 105 43.48 -14.54 -2.52
C GLY A 105 43.78 -14.79 -1.05
N SER A 106 44.79 -14.09 -0.52
CA SER A 106 45.04 -14.01 0.93
C SER A 106 44.13 -12.96 1.57
N GLY A 107 43.68 -13.21 2.80
CA GLY A 107 42.73 -12.33 3.49
C GLY A 107 41.26 -12.71 3.28
N ILE A 108 40.34 -11.76 3.51
CA ILE A 108 38.91 -11.94 3.28
C ILE A 108 38.65 -11.82 1.79
N VAL A 109 38.38 -12.95 1.14
CA VAL A 109 38.18 -13.02 -0.30
C VAL A 109 36.74 -12.63 -0.65
N THR A 110 35.75 -13.24 0.00
CA THR A 110 34.33 -12.90 -0.11
C THR A 110 34.02 -11.71 0.80
N ARG A 111 33.92 -10.49 0.25
CA ARG A 111 33.61 -9.24 0.99
C ARG A 111 32.14 -8.81 0.91
N ARG A 112 31.37 -9.45 0.04
CA ARG A 112 29.93 -9.28 -0.14
C ARG A 112 29.29 -10.66 -0.20
N PRO A 113 28.10 -10.88 0.37
CA PRO A 113 27.36 -12.12 0.17
C PRO A 113 27.16 -12.41 -1.33
N LEU A 114 27.40 -13.64 -1.77
CA LEU A 114 27.13 -14.06 -3.14
C LEU A 114 25.95 -15.03 -3.14
N VAL A 115 24.82 -14.59 -3.70
CA VAL A 115 23.66 -15.44 -3.95
C VAL A 115 23.86 -16.13 -5.29
N LEU A 116 24.22 -17.40 -5.23
CA LEU A 116 24.51 -18.27 -6.35
C LEU A 116 23.30 -19.16 -6.64
N GLN A 117 22.71 -18.98 -7.83
CA GLN A 117 21.61 -19.80 -8.32
C GLN A 117 22.12 -20.72 -9.42
N LEU A 118 22.05 -22.03 -9.17
CA LEU A 118 22.42 -23.06 -10.14
C LEU A 118 21.16 -23.53 -10.87
N HIS A 119 21.24 -23.55 -12.20
CA HIS A 119 20.19 -23.99 -13.09
C HIS A 119 20.70 -25.14 -13.96
N LYS A 120 20.08 -26.30 -13.79
CA LYS A 120 20.34 -27.46 -14.63
C LYS A 120 19.77 -27.22 -16.02
N THR A 121 20.58 -27.38 -17.05
CA THR A 121 20.16 -27.28 -18.46
C THR A 121 20.19 -28.64 -19.15
N GLU A 122 19.58 -28.73 -20.33
CA GLU A 122 19.63 -29.94 -21.15
C GLU A 122 21.06 -30.29 -21.58
N GLN A 123 21.33 -31.59 -21.75
CA GLN A 123 22.63 -32.07 -22.21
C GLN A 123 22.96 -31.49 -23.60
N GLY A 124 24.17 -30.95 -23.75
CA GLY A 124 24.65 -30.36 -25.00
C GLY A 124 24.45 -28.84 -25.13
N GLN A 125 23.76 -28.19 -24.18
CA GLN A 125 23.73 -26.72 -24.13
C GLN A 125 25.04 -26.15 -23.57
N ALA A 126 25.47 -25.00 -24.10
CA ALA A 126 26.66 -24.30 -23.63
C ALA A 126 26.44 -23.72 -22.23
N GLU A 127 27.44 -23.85 -21.37
CA GLU A 127 27.40 -23.30 -20.00
C GLU A 127 27.61 -21.79 -20.03
N TYR A 128 26.83 -21.06 -19.22
CA TYR A 128 26.99 -19.62 -19.08
C TYR A 128 26.55 -19.11 -17.70
N GLY A 129 27.11 -17.97 -17.30
CA GLY A 129 26.68 -17.19 -16.14
C GLY A 129 25.94 -15.91 -16.55
N GLU A 130 25.01 -15.46 -15.74
CA GLU A 130 24.33 -14.16 -15.87
C GLU A 130 24.25 -13.47 -14.49
N PHE A 131 24.55 -12.17 -14.46
CA PHE A 131 24.46 -11.36 -13.25
C PHE A 131 23.19 -10.50 -13.27
N LEU A 132 22.58 -10.31 -12.11
CA LEU A 132 21.39 -9.47 -11.99
C LEU A 132 21.66 -8.00 -12.35
N HIS A 133 22.85 -7.48 -12.03
CA HIS A 133 23.23 -6.09 -12.35
C HIS A 133 23.61 -5.87 -13.82
N ALA A 134 23.81 -6.95 -14.58
CA ALA A 134 24.15 -6.90 -16.00
C ALA A 134 23.17 -7.77 -16.82
N PRO A 135 21.85 -7.48 -16.77
CA PRO A 135 20.85 -8.30 -17.42
C PRO A 135 21.12 -8.33 -18.93
N ARG A 136 20.98 -9.53 -19.55
CA ARG A 136 21.26 -9.82 -20.98
C ARG A 136 22.73 -9.97 -21.37
N LYS A 137 23.69 -9.82 -20.45
CA LYS A 137 25.10 -10.16 -20.70
C LYS A 137 25.37 -11.59 -20.25
N ARG A 138 25.56 -12.51 -21.19
CA ARG A 138 25.92 -13.90 -20.91
C ARG A 138 27.44 -14.07 -20.86
N PHE A 139 27.93 -14.65 -19.77
CA PHE A 139 29.34 -14.93 -19.55
C PHE A 139 29.60 -16.41 -19.82
N ASN A 140 30.18 -16.72 -20.98
CA ASN A 140 30.55 -18.10 -21.34
C ASN A 140 31.91 -18.52 -20.77
N ASP A 141 32.73 -17.54 -20.36
CA ASP A 141 34.02 -17.76 -19.72
C ASP A 141 33.91 -17.50 -18.20
N PHE A 142 34.12 -18.55 -17.40
CA PHE A 142 34.07 -18.45 -15.93
C PHE A 142 35.24 -17.66 -15.33
N ALA A 143 36.35 -17.46 -16.06
CA ALA A 143 37.37 -16.51 -15.65
C ALA A 143 36.85 -15.06 -15.74
N ALA A 144 36.00 -14.75 -16.71
CA ALA A 144 35.31 -13.47 -16.80
C ALA A 144 34.26 -13.30 -15.70
N VAL A 145 33.54 -14.38 -15.33
CA VAL A 145 32.63 -14.38 -14.16
C VAL A 145 33.39 -14.05 -12.88
N ARG A 146 34.54 -14.69 -12.66
CA ARG A 146 35.42 -14.40 -11.51
C ARG A 146 35.84 -12.94 -11.46
N LYS A 147 36.27 -12.40 -12.59
CA LYS A 147 36.69 -11.00 -12.70
C LYS A 147 35.52 -10.05 -12.42
N GLU A 148 34.34 -10.32 -12.98
CA GLU A 148 33.14 -9.52 -12.75
C GLU A 148 32.72 -9.53 -11.27
N ILE A 149 32.80 -10.66 -10.56
CA ILE A 149 32.54 -10.70 -9.11
C ILE A 149 33.50 -9.76 -8.36
N GLN A 150 34.78 -9.77 -8.75
CA GLN A 150 35.78 -8.91 -8.12
C GLN A 150 35.55 -7.43 -8.44
N ASP A 151 35.29 -7.10 -9.71
CA ASP A 151 35.01 -5.75 -10.18
C ASP A 151 33.74 -5.18 -9.51
N GLU A 152 32.67 -5.97 -9.40
CA GLU A 152 31.41 -5.56 -8.75
C GLU A 152 31.53 -5.45 -7.23
N THR A 153 32.40 -6.27 -6.62
CA THR A 153 32.75 -6.12 -5.21
C THR A 153 33.48 -4.79 -4.99
N ASP A 154 34.55 -4.55 -5.75
CA ASP A 154 35.37 -3.33 -5.66
C ASP A 154 34.58 -2.06 -5.99
N ARG A 155 33.54 -2.15 -6.83
CA ARG A 155 32.65 -1.02 -7.14
C ARG A 155 31.91 -0.48 -5.92
N ILE A 156 31.43 -1.37 -5.05
CA ILE A 156 30.63 -1.00 -3.86
C ILE A 156 31.50 -0.80 -2.63
N THR A 157 32.45 -1.70 -2.37
CA THR A 157 33.31 -1.63 -1.17
C THR A 157 34.51 -0.72 -1.35
N GLY A 158 34.78 -0.27 -2.59
CA GLY A 158 36.06 0.32 -2.96
C GLY A 158 37.20 -0.71 -2.96
N LYS A 159 38.41 -0.25 -3.26
CA LYS A 159 39.65 -1.05 -3.16
C LYS A 159 40.11 -1.27 -1.71
N SER A 160 39.40 -0.69 -0.74
CA SER A 160 39.67 -0.88 0.69
C SER A 160 39.08 -2.22 1.16
N LYS A 161 39.61 -2.78 2.25
CA LYS A 161 39.22 -4.11 2.76
C LYS A 161 37.87 -4.13 3.51
N HIS A 162 36.95 -3.21 3.18
CA HIS A 162 35.62 -3.13 3.78
C HIS A 162 34.69 -4.22 3.22
N ILE A 163 33.64 -4.53 3.98
CA ILE A 163 32.58 -5.46 3.59
C ILE A 163 31.27 -4.70 3.33
N SER A 164 30.31 -5.34 2.65
CA SER A 164 28.97 -4.78 2.44
C SER A 164 27.91 -5.88 2.48
N ASN A 165 26.78 -5.58 3.13
CA ASN A 165 25.64 -6.50 3.24
C ASN A 165 24.82 -6.61 1.93
N ILE A 166 25.14 -5.81 0.91
CA ILE A 166 24.42 -5.85 -0.38
C ILE A 166 24.89 -7.07 -1.18
N PRO A 167 24.04 -8.08 -1.42
CA PRO A 167 24.46 -9.30 -2.10
C PRO A 167 24.77 -9.07 -3.59
N ILE A 168 25.61 -9.95 -4.15
CA ILE A 168 25.79 -10.12 -5.60
C ILE A 168 24.95 -11.32 -6.04
N HIS A 169 24.14 -11.17 -7.08
CA HIS A 169 23.30 -12.25 -7.60
C HIS A 169 23.87 -12.79 -8.91
N LEU A 170 24.19 -14.09 -8.91
CA LEU A 170 24.77 -14.82 -10.03
C LEU A 170 23.93 -16.06 -10.33
N SER A 171 23.42 -16.17 -11.56
CA SER A 171 22.78 -17.38 -12.07
C SER A 171 23.75 -18.13 -12.99
N ILE A 172 24.03 -19.40 -12.71
CA ILE A 172 24.85 -20.29 -13.56
C ILE A 172 23.94 -21.33 -14.19
N TYR A 173 24.03 -21.46 -15.50
CA TYR A 173 23.30 -22.42 -16.31
C TYR A 173 24.28 -23.49 -16.82
N SER A 174 24.09 -24.75 -16.42
CA SER A 174 24.97 -25.86 -16.81
C SER A 174 24.22 -27.20 -16.78
N PRO A 175 24.56 -28.17 -17.67
CA PRO A 175 24.01 -29.51 -17.60
C PRO A 175 24.62 -30.37 -16.48
N ASN A 176 25.74 -29.91 -15.89
CA ASN A 176 26.53 -30.66 -14.92
C ASN A 176 26.23 -30.30 -13.46
N VAL A 177 25.21 -29.45 -13.23
CA VAL A 177 24.79 -28.98 -11.91
C VAL A 177 23.36 -29.41 -11.61
N VAL A 178 23.00 -29.39 -10.33
CA VAL A 178 21.61 -29.52 -9.88
C VAL A 178 20.99 -28.13 -9.71
N ASN A 179 19.66 -28.07 -9.77
CA ASN A 179 18.95 -26.86 -9.36
C ASN A 179 19.17 -26.64 -7.85
N LEU A 180 19.86 -25.57 -7.48
CA LEU A 180 20.23 -25.28 -6.10
C LEU A 180 20.55 -23.80 -5.92
N THR A 181 20.15 -23.22 -4.78
CA THR A 181 20.49 -21.85 -4.42
C THR A 181 21.34 -21.81 -3.16
N LEU A 182 22.55 -21.28 -3.31
CA LEU A 182 23.59 -21.20 -2.29
C LEU A 182 23.91 -19.73 -2.02
N ILE A 183 24.15 -19.38 -0.76
CA ILE A 183 24.60 -18.06 -0.34
C ILE A 183 26.02 -18.23 0.22
N ASP A 184 27.03 -17.75 -0.51
CA ASP A 184 28.39 -17.68 0.01
C ASP A 184 28.52 -16.45 0.91
N LEU A 185 28.89 -16.68 2.17
CA LEU A 185 29.07 -15.63 3.16
C LEU A 185 30.56 -15.42 3.44
N PRO A 186 30.97 -14.21 3.84
CA PRO A 186 32.34 -13.95 4.27
C PRO A 186 32.83 -14.96 5.32
N GLY A 187 34.09 -15.38 5.20
CA GLY A 187 34.68 -16.29 6.16
C GLY A 187 34.89 -15.61 7.52
N MET A 188 34.47 -16.27 8.60
CA MET A 188 34.69 -15.77 9.95
C MET A 188 36.19 -15.65 10.23
N THR A 189 36.60 -14.51 10.77
CA THR A 189 37.98 -14.22 11.20
C THR A 189 37.98 -13.88 12.69
N LYS A 190 39.06 -14.24 13.39
CA LYS A 190 39.23 -13.95 14.82
C LYS A 190 40.02 -12.66 15.08
N VAL A 191 40.71 -12.15 14.06
CA VAL A 191 41.62 -11.00 14.18
C VAL A 191 41.49 -10.12 12.94
N ALA A 192 41.47 -8.80 13.15
CA ALA A 192 41.56 -7.82 12.07
C ALA A 192 42.99 -7.79 11.50
N THR A 193 43.12 -7.93 10.18
CA THR A 193 44.43 -7.79 9.50
C THR A 193 44.74 -6.33 9.18
N GLU A 194 46.01 -6.00 8.93
CA GLU A 194 46.42 -4.62 8.60
C GLU A 194 45.55 -3.99 7.49
N GLY A 195 44.98 -2.82 7.80
CA GLY A 195 44.10 -2.07 6.90
C GLY A 195 42.60 -2.43 6.96
N GLN A 196 42.18 -3.30 7.89
CA GLN A 196 40.77 -3.54 8.22
C GLN A 196 40.34 -2.75 9.47
N PRO A 197 39.07 -2.33 9.58
CA PRO A 197 38.57 -1.73 10.82
C PRO A 197 38.57 -2.75 11.96
N GLU A 198 38.73 -2.29 13.20
CA GLU A 198 38.69 -3.17 14.38
C GLU A 198 37.33 -3.87 14.53
N THR A 199 36.25 -3.25 14.04
CA THR A 199 34.88 -3.79 14.06
C THR A 199 34.64 -4.92 13.05
N ILE A 200 35.58 -5.20 12.14
CA ILE A 200 35.35 -6.13 11.02
C ILE A 200 34.89 -7.53 11.46
N VAL A 201 35.36 -7.98 12.63
CA VAL A 201 34.98 -9.29 13.19
C VAL A 201 33.49 -9.29 13.55
N GLU A 202 33.04 -8.25 14.24
CA GLU A 202 31.63 -8.06 14.62
C GLU A 202 30.76 -7.82 13.38
N ASP A 203 31.23 -7.03 12.42
CA ASP A 203 30.50 -6.74 11.19
C ASP A 203 30.26 -8.01 10.36
N ILE A 204 31.25 -8.90 10.27
CA ILE A 204 31.10 -10.21 9.62
C ILE A 204 30.14 -11.10 10.40
N ASP A 205 30.29 -11.18 11.73
CA ASP A 205 29.41 -12.03 12.56
C ASP A 205 27.95 -11.58 12.43
N ASN A 206 27.68 -10.27 12.55
CA ASN A 206 26.36 -9.67 12.36
C ASN A 206 25.82 -9.93 10.95
N MET A 207 26.66 -9.81 9.92
CA MET A 207 26.26 -10.13 8.55
C MET A 207 25.87 -11.60 8.42
N VAL A 208 26.69 -12.54 8.90
CA VAL A 208 26.38 -13.97 8.83
C VAL A 208 25.09 -14.29 9.59
N ARG A 209 24.94 -13.77 10.82
CA ARG A 209 23.72 -13.93 11.64
C ARG A 209 22.46 -13.47 10.93
N SER A 210 22.50 -12.34 10.22
CA SER A 210 21.36 -11.83 9.46
C SER A 210 20.82 -12.80 8.39
N TYR A 211 21.64 -13.76 7.95
CA TYR A 211 21.21 -14.86 7.08
C TYR A 211 20.86 -16.13 7.86
N VAL A 212 21.68 -16.56 8.82
CA VAL A 212 21.52 -17.87 9.47
C VAL A 212 20.49 -17.92 10.59
N GLU A 213 20.13 -16.77 11.18
CA GLU A 213 19.05 -16.70 12.18
C GLU A 213 17.67 -16.92 11.57
N LYS A 214 17.55 -16.75 10.24
CA LYS A 214 16.30 -16.96 9.53
C LYS A 214 15.89 -18.45 9.61
N PRO A 215 14.65 -18.76 10.04
CA PRO A 215 14.23 -20.15 10.29
C PRO A 215 14.17 -21.00 9.02
N ASN A 216 14.01 -20.37 7.85
CA ASN A 216 13.97 -21.05 6.55
C ASN A 216 15.36 -21.19 5.92
N CYS A 217 16.43 -20.78 6.60
CA CYS A 217 17.80 -20.91 6.11
C CYS A 217 18.40 -22.26 6.53
N ILE A 218 18.86 -23.05 5.56
CA ILE A 218 19.65 -24.25 5.76
C ILE A 218 21.11 -23.82 5.96
N ILE A 219 21.75 -24.29 7.02
CA ILE A 219 23.13 -23.93 7.37
C ILE A 219 24.07 -25.01 6.87
N LEU A 220 24.96 -24.67 5.95
CA LEU A 220 26.06 -25.54 5.51
C LEU A 220 27.33 -25.18 6.28
N ALA A 221 27.62 -25.92 7.35
CA ALA A 221 28.73 -25.67 8.26
C ALA A 221 30.01 -26.38 7.78
N ILE A 222 30.92 -25.63 7.16
CA ILE A 222 32.16 -26.13 6.56
C ILE A 222 33.32 -26.02 7.57
N SER A 223 33.88 -27.17 7.94
CA SER A 223 35.02 -27.29 8.86
C SER A 223 36.16 -28.09 8.22
N PRO A 224 37.43 -27.70 8.42
CA PRO A 224 38.55 -28.49 7.93
C PRO A 224 38.83 -29.68 8.87
N ALA A 225 39.14 -30.85 8.30
CA ALA A 225 39.34 -32.10 9.04
C ALA A 225 40.69 -32.17 9.78
N ASN A 226 41.66 -31.32 9.40
CA ASN A 226 42.95 -31.23 10.07
C ASN A 226 42.92 -30.37 11.35
N GLN A 227 41.74 -29.94 11.79
CA GLN A 227 41.52 -29.20 13.03
C GLN A 227 40.45 -29.90 13.85
N ASP A 228 40.50 -29.73 15.17
CA ASP A 228 39.46 -30.27 16.05
C ASP A 228 38.11 -29.58 15.80
N ILE A 229 37.09 -30.39 15.56
CA ILE A 229 35.73 -29.94 15.30
C ILE A 229 35.15 -29.12 16.46
N ALA A 230 35.60 -29.38 17.69
CA ALA A 230 35.18 -28.63 18.88
C ALA A 230 35.60 -27.14 18.81
N THR A 231 36.59 -26.80 18.00
CA THR A 231 37.09 -25.42 17.80
C THR A 231 36.49 -24.74 16.57
N SER A 232 35.58 -25.42 15.85
CA SER A 232 34.97 -24.89 14.63
C SER A 232 34.00 -23.75 14.92
N ASP A 233 34.34 -22.56 14.42
CA ASP A 233 33.47 -21.39 14.49
C ASP A 233 32.13 -21.64 13.76
N ALA A 234 32.14 -22.46 12.69
CA ALA A 234 30.95 -22.80 11.92
C ALA A 234 29.93 -23.57 12.74
N ILE A 235 30.40 -24.56 13.51
CA ILE A 235 29.56 -25.40 14.36
C ILE A 235 29.12 -24.63 15.59
N LYS A 236 29.99 -23.78 16.16
CA LYS A 236 29.62 -22.88 17.26
C LYS A 236 28.45 -21.98 16.86
N LEU A 237 28.58 -21.27 15.72
CA LEU A 237 27.52 -20.40 15.24
C LEU A 237 26.24 -21.17 14.92
N ALA A 238 26.35 -22.31 14.24
CA ALA A 238 25.20 -23.16 13.91
C ALA A 238 24.45 -23.62 15.17
N ARG A 239 25.16 -24.01 16.23
CA ARG A 239 24.55 -24.43 17.51
C ARG A 239 23.83 -23.29 18.24
N GLU A 240 24.31 -22.06 18.12
CA GLU A 240 23.67 -20.89 18.72
C GLU A 240 22.31 -20.59 18.07
N VAL A 241 22.20 -20.76 16.74
CA VAL A 241 20.98 -20.43 15.97
C VAL A 241 20.10 -21.65 15.64
N ASP A 242 20.63 -22.86 15.75
CA ASP A 242 19.96 -24.14 15.53
C ASP A 242 20.43 -25.19 16.58
N PRO A 243 19.97 -25.07 17.85
CA PRO A 243 20.39 -25.98 18.92
C PRO A 243 19.98 -27.44 18.72
N SER A 244 18.88 -27.71 17.98
CA SER A 244 18.42 -29.07 17.69
C SER A 244 19.12 -29.70 16.48
N GLY A 245 19.80 -28.88 15.66
CA GLY A 245 20.52 -29.31 14.47
C GLY A 245 19.60 -29.74 13.32
N GLU A 246 18.36 -29.26 13.30
CA GLU A 246 17.31 -29.66 12.35
C GLU A 246 17.54 -29.14 10.93
N ARG A 247 18.30 -28.05 10.79
CA ARG A 247 18.56 -27.37 9.50
C ARG A 247 20.05 -27.18 9.22
N THR A 248 20.92 -27.87 9.97
CA THR A 248 22.38 -27.77 9.87
C THR A 248 22.98 -29.02 9.21
N PHE A 249 23.77 -28.82 8.15
CA PHE A 249 24.55 -29.84 7.46
C PHE A 249 26.03 -29.62 7.74
N GLY A 250 26.72 -30.68 8.20
CA GLY A 250 28.16 -30.64 8.46
C GLY A 250 28.96 -31.06 7.23
N VAL A 251 29.96 -30.26 6.84
CA VAL A 251 30.90 -30.61 5.77
C VAL A 251 32.32 -30.60 6.29
N LEU A 252 33.04 -31.70 6.08
CA LEU A 252 34.45 -31.81 6.38
C LEU A 252 35.29 -31.69 5.12
N THR A 253 36.20 -30.72 5.09
CA THR A 253 37.15 -30.53 3.99
C THR A 253 38.56 -30.96 4.40
N LYS A 254 39.50 -31.04 3.46
CA LYS A 254 40.93 -31.28 3.74
C LYS A 254 41.23 -32.62 4.46
N LEU A 255 40.42 -33.66 4.18
CA LEU A 255 40.65 -35.02 4.71
C LEU A 255 41.99 -35.61 4.24
N ASP A 256 42.47 -35.17 3.08
CA ASP A 256 43.75 -35.52 2.48
C ASP A 256 44.97 -34.90 3.20
N LEU A 257 44.76 -33.85 4.01
CA LEU A 257 45.79 -33.13 4.75
C LEU A 257 45.85 -33.50 6.24
N MET A 258 45.18 -34.58 6.63
CA MET A 258 45.23 -35.09 8.00
C MET A 258 46.58 -35.77 8.29
N ASP A 259 46.99 -35.75 9.56
CA ASP A 259 48.22 -36.40 9.99
C ASP A 259 48.13 -37.91 9.78
N LYS A 260 49.20 -38.51 9.25
CA LYS A 260 49.23 -39.96 8.97
C LYS A 260 48.96 -40.75 10.26
N GLY A 261 47.98 -41.65 10.21
CA GLY A 261 47.53 -42.44 11.35
C GLY A 261 46.35 -41.84 12.12
N THR A 262 45.87 -40.66 11.72
CA THR A 262 44.61 -40.09 12.20
C THR A 262 43.52 -40.21 11.13
N ASN A 263 42.25 -40.26 11.54
CA ASN A 263 41.11 -40.22 10.64
C ASN A 263 39.98 -39.38 11.26
N ALA A 264 39.02 -38.97 10.43
CA ALA A 264 37.85 -38.19 10.84
C ALA A 264 36.58 -39.04 10.92
N LEU A 265 36.72 -40.37 11.09
CA LEU A 265 35.61 -41.31 11.05
C LEU A 265 34.56 -40.99 12.12
N ASP A 266 35.00 -40.71 13.34
CA ASP A 266 34.11 -40.39 14.46
C ASP A 266 33.27 -39.14 14.20
N VAL A 267 33.78 -38.17 13.44
CA VAL A 267 33.02 -36.98 13.05
C VAL A 267 32.06 -37.31 11.91
N LEU A 268 32.52 -38.00 10.86
CA LEU A 268 31.70 -38.36 9.70
C LEU A 268 30.52 -39.29 10.05
N GLU A 269 30.71 -40.19 11.02
CA GLU A 269 29.64 -41.06 11.53
C GLU A 269 28.74 -40.35 12.58
N GLY A 270 29.05 -39.10 12.94
CA GLY A 270 28.31 -38.31 13.91
C GLY A 270 28.49 -38.77 15.37
N ARG A 271 29.56 -39.53 15.68
CA ARG A 271 29.89 -39.97 17.04
C ARG A 271 30.51 -38.84 17.87
N SER A 272 31.37 -38.01 17.27
CA SER A 272 31.98 -36.86 17.96
C SER A 272 31.02 -35.68 18.11
N TYR A 273 30.29 -35.35 17.05
CA TYR A 273 29.28 -34.29 17.05
C TYR A 273 28.07 -34.73 16.25
N ARG A 274 26.94 -34.95 16.93
CA ARG A 274 25.73 -35.48 16.34
C ARG A 274 24.89 -34.35 15.74
N LEU A 275 24.64 -34.42 14.44
CA LEU A 275 23.68 -33.60 13.70
C LEU A 275 22.47 -34.46 13.32
N GLN A 276 21.32 -33.84 13.01
CA GLN A 276 20.17 -34.57 12.47
C GLN A 276 20.41 -34.99 11.02
N HIS A 277 21.21 -34.19 10.28
CA HIS A 277 21.64 -34.47 8.92
C HIS A 277 23.06 -35.07 8.91
N PRO A 278 23.39 -35.91 7.90
CA PRO A 278 24.69 -36.57 7.85
C PRO A 278 25.83 -35.58 7.60
N TRP A 279 27.00 -35.93 8.11
CA TRP A 279 28.25 -35.26 7.76
C TRP A 279 28.73 -35.73 6.38
N VAL A 280 29.24 -34.80 5.57
CA VAL A 280 29.79 -35.11 4.24
C VAL A 280 31.26 -34.70 4.17
N GLY A 281 32.12 -35.67 3.85
CA GLY A 281 33.53 -35.45 3.57
C GLY A 281 33.76 -35.02 2.13
N ILE A 282 34.60 -34.01 1.92
CA ILE A 282 34.96 -33.48 0.59
C ILE A 282 36.47 -33.34 0.49
N VAL A 283 37.03 -33.83 -0.62
CA VAL A 283 38.44 -33.66 -0.96
C VAL A 283 38.53 -32.71 -2.16
N ASN A 284 39.08 -31.53 -1.91
CA ASN A 284 39.21 -30.49 -2.90
C ASN A 284 40.58 -30.52 -3.58
N ARG A 285 40.73 -29.77 -4.68
CA ARG A 285 42.05 -29.52 -5.30
C ARG A 285 43.01 -28.86 -4.31
N SER A 286 44.24 -29.34 -4.29
CA SER A 286 45.34 -28.70 -3.55
C SER A 286 45.72 -27.36 -4.20
N GLN A 287 46.45 -26.51 -3.48
CA GLN A 287 46.99 -25.27 -4.06
C GLN A 287 47.90 -25.53 -5.27
N ALA A 288 48.63 -26.66 -5.26
CA ALA A 288 49.45 -27.07 -6.39
C ALA A 288 48.60 -27.45 -7.61
N ASP A 289 47.46 -28.12 -7.41
CA ASP A 289 46.53 -28.47 -8.49
C ASP A 289 45.86 -27.23 -9.10
N ILE A 290 45.52 -26.25 -8.25
CA ILE A 290 44.97 -24.96 -8.69
C ILE A 290 46.00 -24.22 -9.54
N ASN A 291 47.25 -24.15 -9.09
CA ASN A 291 48.33 -23.49 -9.84
C ASN A 291 48.62 -24.18 -11.18
N LYS A 292 48.37 -25.49 -11.27
CA LYS A 292 48.49 -26.29 -12.49
C LYS A 292 47.22 -26.26 -13.36
N ASN A 293 46.18 -25.52 -12.96
CA ASN A 293 44.87 -25.47 -13.62
C ASN A 293 44.29 -26.87 -13.89
N VAL A 294 44.41 -27.79 -12.93
CA VAL A 294 43.81 -29.13 -13.07
C VAL A 294 42.30 -29.00 -13.20
N ASP A 295 41.76 -29.64 -14.24
CA ASP A 295 40.33 -29.58 -14.54
C ASP A 295 39.46 -30.14 -13.39
N MET A 296 38.26 -29.59 -13.23
CA MET A 296 37.37 -29.94 -12.13
C MET A 296 36.78 -31.34 -12.29
N ILE A 297 36.58 -31.83 -13.51
CA ILE A 297 36.14 -33.21 -13.76
C ILE A 297 37.20 -34.19 -13.26
N ALA A 298 38.47 -33.91 -13.55
CA ALA A 298 39.60 -34.69 -13.04
C ALA A 298 39.71 -34.60 -11.50
N ALA A 299 39.36 -33.46 -10.90
CA ALA A 299 39.31 -33.33 -9.45
C ALA A 299 38.21 -34.18 -8.80
N ARG A 300 36.98 -34.17 -9.35
CA ARG A 300 35.87 -35.02 -8.87
C ARG A 300 36.19 -36.51 -8.98
N ARG A 301 36.82 -36.92 -10.08
CA ARG A 301 37.27 -38.31 -10.25
C ARG A 301 38.30 -38.69 -9.18
N ARG A 302 39.29 -37.83 -8.90
CA ARG A 302 40.26 -38.06 -7.83
C ARG A 302 39.64 -38.09 -6.44
N GLU A 303 38.62 -37.26 -6.20
CA GLU A 303 37.85 -37.29 -4.96
C GLU A 303 37.17 -38.65 -4.77
N GLN A 304 36.51 -39.15 -5.81
CA GLN A 304 35.88 -40.47 -5.79
C GLN A 304 36.91 -41.59 -5.58
N GLU A 305 38.01 -41.57 -6.33
CA GLU A 305 39.12 -42.53 -6.17
C GLU A 305 39.72 -42.49 -4.76
N TYR A 306 39.84 -41.31 -4.13
CA TYR A 306 40.30 -41.18 -2.74
C TYR A 306 39.37 -41.90 -1.77
N PHE A 307 38.06 -41.69 -1.87
CA PHE A 307 37.11 -42.34 -0.96
C PHE A 307 37.00 -43.83 -1.21
N GLU A 308 37.02 -44.29 -2.46
CA GLU A 308 36.94 -45.71 -2.82
C GLU A 308 38.19 -46.50 -2.42
N SER A 309 39.38 -45.90 -2.57
CA SER A 309 40.66 -46.54 -2.25
C SER A 309 41.09 -46.36 -0.79
N SER A 310 40.41 -45.51 -0.01
CA SER A 310 40.76 -45.27 1.38
C SER A 310 40.43 -46.47 2.28
N PRO A 311 41.39 -46.95 3.09
CA PRO A 311 41.12 -48.04 4.04
C PRO A 311 40.13 -47.62 5.14
N ASP A 312 40.12 -46.34 5.53
CA ASP A 312 39.24 -45.83 6.58
C ASP A 312 37.85 -45.46 6.04
N TYR A 313 37.77 -44.87 4.84
CA TYR A 313 36.53 -44.27 4.31
C TYR A 313 35.82 -45.10 3.23
N GLY A 314 36.42 -46.20 2.75
CA GLY A 314 35.89 -47.00 1.64
C GLY A 314 34.44 -47.46 1.81
N HIS A 315 34.05 -47.83 3.03
CA HIS A 315 32.68 -48.26 3.33
C HIS A 315 31.63 -47.13 3.26
N MET A 316 32.07 -45.86 3.28
CA MET A 316 31.20 -44.68 3.18
C MET A 316 31.34 -43.94 1.84
N ALA A 317 32.13 -44.45 0.88
CA ALA A 317 32.43 -43.73 -0.36
C ALA A 317 31.18 -43.20 -1.10
N ASN A 318 30.10 -43.98 -1.12
CA ASN A 318 28.82 -43.61 -1.75
C ASN A 318 28.07 -42.44 -1.06
N LYS A 319 28.48 -42.05 0.15
CA LYS A 319 27.89 -40.96 0.95
C LYS A 319 28.86 -39.79 1.14
N MET A 320 29.94 -39.76 0.36
CA MET A 320 30.97 -38.73 0.44
C MET A 320 31.11 -38.03 -0.92
N GLY A 321 31.80 -36.89 -0.90
CA GLY A 321 32.15 -36.14 -2.09
C GLY A 321 31.18 -35.01 -2.45
N SER A 322 31.66 -34.15 -3.34
CA SER A 322 30.99 -32.92 -3.77
C SER A 322 29.68 -33.19 -4.54
N GLU A 323 29.63 -34.25 -5.36
CA GLU A 323 28.43 -34.61 -6.11
C GLU A 323 27.31 -35.15 -5.20
N TYR A 324 27.67 -35.97 -4.21
CA TYR A 324 26.73 -36.46 -3.21
C TYR A 324 26.16 -35.29 -2.40
N LEU A 325 27.00 -34.35 -1.95
CA LEU A 325 26.56 -33.16 -1.22
C LEU A 325 25.55 -32.35 -2.04
N ALA A 326 25.83 -32.10 -3.32
CA ALA A 326 24.95 -31.33 -4.19
C ALA A 326 23.56 -31.98 -4.31
N LYS A 327 23.50 -33.31 -4.53
CA LYS A 327 22.25 -34.08 -4.60
C LYS A 327 21.50 -34.09 -3.26
N LEU A 328 22.22 -34.23 -2.14
CA LEU A 328 21.66 -34.21 -0.79
C LEU A 328 21.01 -32.85 -0.48
N LEU A 329 21.72 -31.75 -0.75
CA LEU A 329 21.21 -30.39 -0.52
C LEU A 329 20.02 -30.07 -1.43
N SER A 330 20.09 -30.44 -2.70
CA SER A 330 19.00 -30.23 -3.67
C SER A 330 17.71 -30.94 -3.22
N LYS A 331 17.80 -32.23 -2.85
CA LYS A 331 16.66 -33.01 -2.33
C LYS A 331 16.09 -32.45 -1.03
N HIS A 332 16.97 -32.02 -0.11
CA HIS A 332 16.52 -31.46 1.16
C HIS A 332 15.85 -30.09 0.97
N LEU A 333 16.47 -29.20 0.19
CA LEU A 333 15.92 -27.88 -0.14
C LEU A 333 14.53 -28.01 -0.76
N GLU A 334 14.34 -28.95 -1.68
CA GLU A 334 13.05 -29.22 -2.30
C GLU A 334 11.98 -29.68 -1.29
N THR A 335 12.35 -30.58 -0.37
CA THR A 335 11.45 -31.04 0.69
C THR A 335 10.99 -29.87 1.56
N VAL A 336 11.92 -28.98 1.92
CA VAL A 336 11.63 -27.77 2.70
C VAL A 336 10.74 -26.80 1.92
N ILE A 337 11.03 -26.58 0.64
CA ILE A 337 10.20 -25.73 -0.25
C ILE A 337 8.76 -26.26 -0.27
N ARG A 338 8.57 -27.56 -0.53
CA ARG A 338 7.23 -28.17 -0.62
C ARG A 338 6.45 -28.02 0.69
N GLN A 339 7.09 -28.21 1.84
CA GLN A 339 6.45 -28.04 3.14
C GLN A 339 6.06 -26.58 3.43
N ARG A 340 6.81 -25.61 2.89
CA ARG A 340 6.62 -24.18 3.15
C ARG A 340 5.72 -23.46 2.14
N ILE A 341 5.52 -24.00 0.94
CA ILE A 341 4.67 -23.37 -0.10
C ILE A 341 3.30 -22.90 0.42
N PRO A 342 2.53 -23.70 1.20
CA PRO A 342 1.24 -23.24 1.71
C PRO A 342 1.34 -21.97 2.57
N SER A 343 2.38 -21.89 3.40
CA SER A 343 2.63 -20.70 4.24
C SER A 343 3.07 -19.49 3.41
N ILE A 344 3.84 -19.72 2.33
CA ILE A 344 4.26 -18.67 1.39
C ILE A 344 3.06 -18.12 0.62
N ILE A 345 2.15 -18.98 0.14
CA ILE A 345 0.91 -18.57 -0.52
C ILE A 345 0.04 -17.74 0.42
N ALA A 346 -0.12 -18.18 1.67
CA ALA A 346 -0.89 -17.44 2.68
C ALA A 346 -0.29 -16.05 2.94
N LEU A 347 1.05 -15.96 3.02
CA LEU A 347 1.75 -14.68 3.15
C LEU A 347 1.52 -13.79 1.92
N ILE A 348 1.68 -14.32 0.71
CA ILE A 348 1.48 -13.56 -0.54
C ILE A 348 0.06 -13.01 -0.61
N ASN A 349 -0.96 -13.84 -0.36
CA ASN A 349 -2.36 -13.41 -0.41
C ASN A 349 -2.66 -12.33 0.64
N LYS A 350 -2.17 -12.51 1.88
CA LYS A 350 -2.30 -11.49 2.92
C LYS A 350 -1.67 -10.16 2.50
N THR A 351 -0.45 -10.19 1.96
CA THR A 351 0.24 -8.97 1.50
C THR A 351 -0.47 -8.35 0.29
N ILE A 352 -1.05 -9.14 -0.62
CA ILE A 352 -1.89 -8.64 -1.71
C ILE A 352 -3.08 -7.86 -1.14
N ASP A 353 -3.81 -8.44 -0.18
CA ASP A 353 -4.98 -7.79 0.43
C ASP A 353 -4.59 -6.47 1.13
N GLU A 354 -3.45 -6.44 1.83
CA GLU A 354 -2.92 -5.25 2.48
C GLU A 354 -2.54 -4.16 1.46
N LEU A 355 -1.85 -4.52 0.38
CA LEU A 355 -1.47 -3.60 -0.69
C LEU A 355 -2.68 -3.08 -1.48
N GLU A 356 -3.69 -3.92 -1.74
CA GLU A 356 -4.95 -3.52 -2.37
C GLU A 356 -5.71 -2.54 -1.49
N ALA A 357 -5.83 -2.81 -0.19
CA ALA A 357 -6.48 -1.90 0.75
C ALA A 357 -5.72 -0.56 0.88
N GLU A 358 -4.39 -0.56 0.85
CA GLU A 358 -3.61 0.68 0.84
C GLU A 358 -3.79 1.46 -0.47
N LEU A 359 -3.81 0.75 -1.61
CA LEU A 359 -4.04 1.35 -2.92
C LEU A 359 -5.45 1.97 -3.04
N ASP A 360 -6.47 1.32 -2.47
CA ASP A 360 -7.84 1.85 -2.41
C ASP A 360 -7.92 3.13 -1.57
N ARG A 361 -7.15 3.22 -0.47
CA ARG A 361 -7.06 4.44 0.36
C ARG A 361 -6.36 5.60 -0.35
N LEU A 362 -5.28 5.32 -1.08
CA LEU A 362 -4.59 6.31 -1.91
C LEU A 362 -5.44 6.69 -3.15
N GLY A 363 -6.35 5.79 -3.52
CA GLY A 363 -7.29 5.90 -4.62
C GLY A 363 -6.63 5.65 -5.98
N ARG A 364 -7.50 5.48 -6.98
CA ARG A 364 -7.10 4.98 -8.30
C ARG A 364 -6.23 6.00 -9.06
N PRO A 365 -5.29 5.52 -9.89
CA PRO A 365 -4.54 6.38 -10.80
C PRO A 365 -5.49 7.05 -11.79
N ILE A 366 -5.22 8.32 -12.06
CA ILE A 366 -6.01 9.13 -12.98
C ILE A 366 -5.63 8.72 -14.40
N GLY A 367 -6.62 8.36 -15.22
CA GLY A 367 -6.41 8.08 -16.63
C GLY A 367 -5.83 9.31 -17.35
N GLY A 368 -4.79 9.11 -18.16
CA GLY A 368 -4.13 10.19 -18.92
C GLY A 368 -4.98 10.77 -20.06
N GLU A 369 -6.20 10.28 -20.28
CA GLU A 369 -7.13 10.75 -21.29
C GLU A 369 -8.03 11.87 -20.73
N SER A 370 -8.32 12.89 -21.56
CA SER A 370 -9.16 14.02 -21.15
C SER A 370 -10.54 13.59 -20.65
N GLY A 371 -11.11 12.52 -21.23
CA GLY A 371 -12.40 11.97 -20.81
C GLY A 371 -12.36 11.36 -19.41
N ALA A 372 -11.30 10.62 -19.08
CA ALA A 372 -11.11 10.03 -17.75
C ALA A 372 -10.87 11.11 -16.68
N GLN A 373 -10.09 12.14 -17.01
CA GLN A 373 -9.87 13.30 -16.13
C GLN A 373 -11.18 14.06 -15.85
N LEU A 374 -11.96 14.33 -16.88
CA LEU A 374 -13.27 14.96 -16.75
C LEU A 374 -14.22 14.12 -15.89
N TYR A 375 -14.30 12.81 -16.15
CA TYR A 375 -15.12 11.89 -15.36
C TYR A 375 -14.74 11.95 -13.88
N THR A 376 -13.44 11.89 -13.58
CA THR A 376 -12.91 11.96 -12.21
C THR A 376 -13.33 13.26 -11.53
N ILE A 377 -13.15 14.41 -12.18
CA ILE A 377 -13.55 15.72 -11.62
C ILE A 377 -15.05 15.75 -11.33
N LEU A 378 -15.88 15.25 -12.25
CA LEU A 378 -17.34 15.23 -12.07
C LEU A 378 -17.77 14.27 -10.96
N GLU A 379 -17.08 13.15 -10.78
CA GLU A 379 -17.30 12.21 -9.68
C GLU A 379 -17.01 12.87 -8.32
N MET A 380 -15.87 13.56 -8.21
CA MET A 380 -15.51 14.32 -7.00
C MET A 380 -16.54 15.42 -6.67
N CYS A 381 -17.03 16.12 -7.70
CA CYS A 381 -18.08 17.13 -7.51
C CYS A 381 -19.40 16.52 -7.03
N ARG A 382 -19.77 15.34 -7.53
CA ARG A 382 -20.97 14.61 -7.06
C ARG A 382 -20.82 14.13 -5.62
N ALA A 383 -19.63 13.68 -5.23
CA ALA A 383 -19.33 13.30 -3.86
C ALA A 383 -19.49 14.51 -2.91
N PHE A 384 -18.92 15.66 -3.27
CA PHE A 384 -19.13 16.92 -2.56
C PHE A 384 -20.61 17.32 -2.49
N ASP A 385 -21.33 17.30 -3.63
CA ASP A 385 -22.76 17.66 -3.69
C ASP A 385 -23.61 16.78 -2.77
N ARG A 386 -23.27 15.48 -2.66
CA ARG A 386 -23.92 14.55 -1.73
C ARG A 386 -23.69 14.96 -0.28
N VAL A 387 -22.42 15.17 0.11
CA VAL A 387 -22.06 15.58 1.48
C VAL A 387 -22.68 16.92 1.85
N PHE A 388 -22.69 17.89 0.93
CA PHE A 388 -23.32 19.19 1.14
C PHE A 388 -24.84 19.08 1.36
N LYS A 389 -25.52 18.25 0.55
CA LYS A 389 -26.97 18.00 0.71
C LYS A 389 -27.29 17.33 2.05
N GLU A 390 -26.47 16.38 2.50
CA GLU A 390 -26.63 15.75 3.83
C GLU A 390 -26.52 16.76 4.97
N HIS A 391 -25.57 17.70 4.89
CA HIS A 391 -25.43 18.79 5.86
C HIS A 391 -26.64 19.72 5.89
N LEU A 392 -27.24 19.96 4.72
CA LEU A 392 -28.36 20.87 4.58
C LEU A 392 -29.69 20.26 5.03
N ASP A 393 -29.90 18.98 4.72
CA ASP A 393 -31.14 18.23 5.03
C ASP A 393 -31.24 17.75 6.48
N GLY A 394 -30.22 17.99 7.31
CA GLY A 394 -30.24 17.69 8.74
C GLY A 394 -29.68 16.32 9.13
N GLY A 395 -29.01 15.61 8.22
CA GLY A 395 -28.21 14.42 8.58
C GLY A 395 -26.98 14.77 9.44
N ARG A 396 -26.61 16.06 9.47
CA ARG A 396 -25.52 16.68 10.26
C ARG A 396 -26.00 18.08 10.71
N PRO A 397 -25.41 18.73 11.74
CA PRO A 397 -25.94 19.94 12.40
C PRO A 397 -25.84 21.26 11.58
N GLY A 398 -26.00 21.20 10.26
CA GLY A 398 -25.96 22.35 9.37
C GLY A 398 -27.30 23.06 9.19
N GLY A 399 -28.36 22.30 8.89
CA GLY A 399 -29.73 22.82 8.71
C GLY A 399 -30.29 23.51 9.96
N ASP A 400 -30.04 22.95 11.15
CA ASP A 400 -30.51 23.50 12.43
C ASP A 400 -30.05 24.93 12.70
N ARG A 401 -28.85 25.29 12.22
CA ARG A 401 -28.32 26.65 12.36
C ARG A 401 -29.11 27.66 11.53
N ILE A 402 -29.65 27.24 10.38
CA ILE A 402 -30.51 28.09 9.54
C ILE A 402 -31.85 28.31 10.26
N TYR A 403 -32.42 27.26 10.86
CA TYR A 403 -33.63 27.39 11.69
C TYR A 403 -33.42 28.37 12.84
N LEU A 404 -32.26 28.33 13.52
CA LEU A 404 -31.94 29.25 14.61
C LEU A 404 -31.95 30.72 14.17
N VAL A 405 -31.54 31.03 12.94
CA VAL A 405 -31.59 32.40 12.39
C VAL A 405 -33.05 32.87 12.33
N PHE A 406 -33.96 32.03 11.85
CA PHE A 406 -35.36 32.40 11.67
C PHE A 406 -36.20 32.34 12.94
N ASP A 407 -35.93 31.41 13.86
CA ASP A 407 -36.73 31.23 15.08
C ASP A 407 -36.29 32.16 16.21
N ASN A 408 -34.99 32.49 16.27
CA ASN A 408 -34.44 33.29 17.36
C ASN A 408 -33.94 34.66 16.90
N GLN A 409 -33.08 34.73 15.88
CA GLN A 409 -32.41 35.99 15.53
C GLN A 409 -33.35 37.01 14.89
N LEU A 410 -34.14 36.59 13.88
CA LEU A 410 -35.09 37.48 13.21
C LEU A 410 -36.17 38.00 14.19
N PRO A 411 -36.88 37.16 14.98
CA PRO A 411 -37.87 37.67 15.93
C PRO A 411 -37.26 38.58 17.00
N ALA A 412 -36.04 38.31 17.46
CA ALA A 412 -35.34 39.18 18.40
C ALA A 412 -34.97 40.54 17.76
N ALA A 413 -34.56 40.55 16.49
CA ALA A 413 -34.28 41.78 15.76
C ALA A 413 -35.54 42.62 15.53
N LEU A 414 -36.66 41.99 15.18
CA LEU A 414 -37.96 42.65 15.01
C LEU A 414 -38.46 43.29 16.32
N LYS A 415 -38.27 42.62 17.47
CA LYS A 415 -38.65 43.15 18.79
C LYS A 415 -37.81 44.35 19.25
N LYS A 416 -36.59 44.51 18.72
CA LYS A 416 -35.67 45.61 19.09
C LYS A 416 -35.88 46.89 18.27
N LEU A 417 -36.85 46.90 17.35
CA LEU A 417 -37.13 48.06 16.52
C LEU A 417 -37.67 49.24 17.36
N PRO A 418 -37.26 50.48 17.08
CA PRO A 418 -37.55 51.64 17.94
C PRO A 418 -38.96 52.21 17.75
N PHE A 419 -39.99 51.36 17.68
CA PHE A 419 -41.38 51.78 17.43
C PHE A 419 -41.93 52.68 18.55
N ASP A 420 -41.57 52.46 19.81
CA ASP A 420 -42.02 53.31 20.93
C ASP A 420 -41.56 54.76 20.78
N ARG A 421 -40.35 54.97 20.26
CA ARG A 421 -39.80 56.30 20.00
C ARG A 421 -40.43 56.91 18.75
N HIS A 422 -40.57 56.13 17.68
CA HIS A 422 -41.10 56.58 16.40
C HIS A 422 -42.60 56.91 16.46
N LEU A 423 -43.40 56.14 17.20
CA LEU A 423 -44.83 56.36 17.41
C LEU A 423 -45.12 57.20 18.67
N SER A 424 -44.12 57.90 19.20
CA SER A 424 -44.30 58.83 20.31
C SER A 424 -45.28 59.96 19.95
N LEU A 425 -46.04 60.44 20.92
CA LEU A 425 -47.08 61.46 20.71
C LEU A 425 -46.54 62.71 20.01
N GLN A 426 -45.33 63.14 20.38
CA GLN A 426 -44.66 64.30 19.78
C GLN A 426 -44.35 64.07 18.29
N ASN A 427 -43.84 62.89 17.93
CA ASN A 427 -43.51 62.57 16.54
C ASN A 427 -44.77 62.36 15.69
N VAL A 428 -45.77 61.65 16.21
CA VAL A 428 -47.05 61.45 15.52
C VAL A 428 -47.72 62.80 15.22
N ARG A 429 -47.78 63.70 16.20
CA ARG A 429 -48.31 65.05 16.01
C ARG A 429 -47.54 65.81 14.92
N LYS A 430 -46.21 65.80 14.98
CA LYS A 430 -45.36 66.45 13.98
C LYS A 430 -45.62 65.92 12.57
N VAL A 431 -45.54 64.61 12.36
CA VAL A 431 -45.65 63.99 11.04
C VAL A 431 -47.04 64.17 10.44
N VAL A 432 -48.10 64.01 11.25
CA VAL A 432 -49.48 64.18 10.77
C VAL A 432 -49.77 65.65 10.42
N SER A 433 -49.36 66.60 11.27
CA SER A 433 -49.52 68.03 10.99
C SER A 433 -48.72 68.49 9.76
N GLU A 434 -47.53 67.92 9.52
CA GLU A 434 -46.72 68.19 8.32
C GLU A 434 -47.29 67.55 7.05
N ALA A 435 -48.00 66.42 7.16
CA ALA A 435 -48.53 65.69 6.03
C ALA A 435 -49.88 66.23 5.55
N ASP A 436 -50.79 66.50 6.49
CA ASP A 436 -52.17 66.87 6.19
C ASP A 436 -52.46 68.38 6.41
N GLY A 437 -51.53 69.13 7.00
CA GLY A 437 -51.65 70.59 7.20
C GLY A 437 -52.46 71.01 8.43
N TYR A 438 -52.76 72.32 8.53
CA TYR A 438 -53.41 72.93 9.70
C TYR A 438 -54.95 72.82 9.73
N GLN A 439 -55.58 72.31 8.67
CA GLN A 439 -57.03 72.29 8.55
C GLN A 439 -57.65 71.09 9.30
N PRO A 440 -58.73 71.26 10.08
CA PRO A 440 -59.39 70.14 10.76
C PRO A 440 -60.00 69.15 9.76
N HIS A 441 -59.70 67.87 9.90
CA HIS A 441 -60.19 66.81 9.02
C HIS A 441 -61.61 66.37 9.43
N LEU A 442 -62.53 66.32 8.47
CA LEU A 442 -63.92 65.86 8.69
C LEU A 442 -64.05 64.33 8.71
N ILE A 443 -63.06 63.57 8.22
CA ILE A 443 -63.14 62.11 8.04
C ILE A 443 -61.93 61.39 8.69
N ALA A 444 -60.70 61.57 8.18
CA ALA A 444 -59.44 61.10 8.81
C ALA A 444 -58.20 61.72 8.11
N PRO A 445 -57.07 61.93 8.81
CA PRO A 445 -55.81 62.42 8.22
C PRO A 445 -55.06 61.31 7.46
N GLU A 446 -55.52 61.00 6.24
CA GLU A 446 -55.04 59.86 5.45
C GLU A 446 -53.55 59.94 5.12
N GLN A 447 -53.02 61.13 4.79
CA GLN A 447 -51.61 61.27 4.38
C GLN A 447 -50.66 61.11 5.56
N GLY A 448 -51.07 61.56 6.75
CA GLY A 448 -50.35 61.33 8.00
C GLY A 448 -50.24 59.85 8.35
N TYR A 449 -51.32 59.09 8.22
CA TYR A 449 -51.28 57.63 8.36
C TYR A 449 -50.34 56.98 7.35
N ARG A 450 -50.43 57.34 6.06
CA ARG A 450 -49.55 56.80 5.01
C ARG A 450 -48.07 57.05 5.32
N ARG A 451 -47.70 58.29 5.67
CA ARG A 451 -46.30 58.64 5.98
C ARG A 451 -45.78 57.95 7.24
N LEU A 452 -46.59 57.86 8.30
CA LEU A 452 -46.20 57.17 9.53
C LEU A 452 -45.98 55.68 9.30
N ILE A 453 -46.88 55.04 8.53
CA ILE A 453 -46.76 53.62 8.21
C ILE A 453 -45.55 53.38 7.31
N ASP A 454 -45.39 54.11 6.22
CA ASP A 454 -44.24 53.95 5.30
C ASP A 454 -42.90 54.13 6.03
N SER A 455 -42.78 55.18 6.85
CA SER A 455 -41.59 55.40 7.68
C SER A 455 -41.37 54.27 8.70
N SER A 456 -42.43 53.72 9.29
CA SER A 456 -42.33 52.59 10.21
C SER A 456 -41.92 51.29 9.52
N LEU A 457 -42.47 51.02 8.34
CA LEU A 457 -42.19 49.81 7.59
C LEU A 457 -40.75 49.78 7.06
N SER A 458 -40.15 50.96 6.81
CA SER A 458 -38.75 51.06 6.41
C SER A 458 -37.77 50.43 7.42
N PHE A 459 -38.11 50.42 8.72
CA PHE A 459 -37.28 49.80 9.76
C PHE A 459 -37.18 48.28 9.63
N PHE A 460 -38.11 47.61 8.94
CA PHE A 460 -38.03 46.17 8.70
C PHE A 460 -36.97 45.78 7.68
N LYS A 461 -36.51 46.70 6.82
CA LYS A 461 -35.48 46.41 5.81
C LYS A 461 -34.18 45.90 6.45
N GLY A 462 -33.71 46.54 7.52
CA GLY A 462 -32.49 46.17 8.23
C GLY A 462 -32.49 44.74 8.79
N PRO A 463 -33.44 44.34 9.65
CA PRO A 463 -33.58 42.97 10.14
C PRO A 463 -33.73 41.93 9.02
N ALA A 464 -34.39 42.30 7.93
CA ALA A 464 -34.61 41.42 6.79
C ALA A 464 -33.31 41.16 6.02
N GLU A 465 -32.51 42.20 5.76
CA GLU A 465 -31.16 42.08 5.19
C GLU A 465 -30.20 41.31 6.10
N ALA A 466 -30.24 41.57 7.41
CA ALA A 466 -29.43 40.85 8.38
C ALA A 466 -29.72 39.33 8.39
N SER A 467 -30.98 38.95 8.16
CA SER A 467 -31.38 37.54 8.05
C SER A 467 -30.85 36.88 6.78
N VAL A 468 -30.86 37.60 5.65
CA VAL A 468 -30.25 37.17 4.38
C VAL A 468 -28.75 36.91 4.58
N ASP A 469 -28.06 37.84 5.23
CA ASP A 469 -26.61 37.78 5.46
C ASP A 469 -26.22 36.66 6.44
N ALA A 470 -27.00 36.46 7.50
CA ALA A 470 -26.78 35.38 8.46
C ALA A 470 -26.90 34.00 7.81
N VAL A 471 -27.90 33.78 6.96
CA VAL A 471 -28.07 32.50 6.23
C VAL A 471 -26.93 32.28 5.24
N HIS A 472 -26.52 33.32 4.51
CA HIS A 472 -25.37 33.24 3.60
C HIS A 472 -24.08 32.80 4.30
N PHE A 473 -23.81 33.35 5.49
CA PHE A 473 -22.65 32.95 6.29
C PHE A 473 -22.72 31.47 6.70
N VAL A 474 -23.89 30.98 7.09
CA VAL A 474 -24.08 29.56 7.42
C VAL A 474 -23.80 28.69 6.19
N LEU A 475 -24.34 29.05 5.01
CA LEU A 475 -24.12 28.30 3.78
C LEU A 475 -22.64 28.25 3.37
N LYS A 476 -21.90 29.36 3.50
CA LYS A 476 -20.45 29.40 3.26
C LYS A 476 -19.68 28.45 4.18
N GLU A 477 -20.00 28.42 5.47
CA GLU A 477 -19.38 27.48 6.41
C GLU A 477 -19.72 26.02 6.07
N LEU A 478 -20.94 25.73 5.59
CA LEU A 478 -21.31 24.38 5.16
C LEU A 478 -20.54 23.92 3.93
N VAL A 479 -20.28 24.82 2.96
CA VAL A 479 -19.41 24.51 1.81
C VAL A 479 -18.02 24.14 2.30
N ARG A 480 -17.42 24.96 3.18
CA ARG A 480 -16.07 24.70 3.72
C ARG A 480 -15.97 23.37 4.46
N LYS A 481 -16.97 23.05 5.30
CA LYS A 481 -17.04 21.76 5.99
C LYS A 481 -17.22 20.58 5.04
N SER A 482 -18.09 20.72 4.04
CA SER A 482 -18.35 19.65 3.07
C SER A 482 -17.12 19.32 2.23
N ILE A 483 -16.30 20.32 1.87
CA ILE A 483 -15.01 20.09 1.20
C ILE A 483 -14.05 19.30 2.10
N ALA A 484 -13.92 19.69 3.37
CA ALA A 484 -13.00 19.04 4.31
C ALA A 484 -13.38 17.58 4.65
N GLU A 485 -14.68 17.28 4.68
CA GLU A 485 -15.22 15.96 5.00
C GLU A 485 -15.28 15.02 3.78
N THR A 486 -15.08 15.54 2.56
CA THR A 486 -14.99 14.70 1.36
C THR A 486 -13.58 14.13 1.25
N GLU A 487 -13.40 12.85 1.59
CA GLU A 487 -12.09 12.21 1.61
C GLU A 487 -11.42 12.16 0.24
N GLU A 488 -12.21 11.92 -0.82
CA GLU A 488 -11.65 11.77 -2.16
C GLU A 488 -11.06 13.08 -2.70
N LEU A 489 -11.61 14.23 -2.24
CA LEU A 489 -11.15 15.57 -2.58
C LEU A 489 -9.84 15.95 -1.87
N LYS A 490 -9.48 15.31 -0.74
CA LYS A 490 -8.23 15.61 0.00
C LYS A 490 -6.97 15.48 -0.85
N ARG A 491 -7.03 14.64 -1.88
CA ARG A 491 -5.94 14.37 -2.83
C ARG A 491 -5.66 15.50 -3.82
N PHE A 492 -6.62 16.39 -4.04
CA PHE A 492 -6.57 17.40 -5.11
C PHE A 492 -6.76 18.82 -4.57
N PRO A 493 -5.70 19.46 -4.06
CA PRO A 493 -5.79 20.81 -3.50
C PRO A 493 -6.29 21.85 -4.49
N SER A 494 -5.88 21.80 -5.77
CA SER A 494 -6.35 22.77 -6.76
C SER A 494 -7.85 22.59 -7.05
N LEU A 495 -8.34 21.34 -7.14
CA LEU A 495 -9.77 21.09 -7.31
C LEU A 495 -10.59 21.58 -6.10
N GLN A 496 -10.09 21.42 -4.87
CA GLN A 496 -10.78 21.97 -3.68
C GLN A 496 -10.93 23.49 -3.76
N ASN A 497 -9.85 24.19 -4.14
CA ASN A 497 -9.87 25.64 -4.29
C ASN A 497 -10.82 26.09 -5.40
N ASP A 498 -10.82 25.38 -6.54
CA ASP A 498 -11.72 25.64 -7.67
C ASP A 498 -13.20 25.45 -7.28
N ILE A 499 -13.53 24.36 -6.57
CA ILE A 499 -14.89 24.10 -6.05
C ILE A 499 -15.28 25.16 -5.02
N SER A 500 -14.40 25.49 -4.07
CA SER A 500 -14.66 26.50 -3.04
C SER A 500 -14.94 27.88 -3.65
N THR A 501 -14.16 28.26 -4.66
CA THR A 501 -14.32 29.53 -5.37
C THR A 501 -15.64 29.56 -6.13
N ALA A 502 -15.93 28.52 -6.91
CA ALA A 502 -17.17 28.45 -7.69
C ALA A 502 -18.43 28.43 -6.81
N ALA A 503 -18.41 27.67 -5.72
CA ALA A 503 -19.49 27.65 -4.74
C ALA A 503 -19.65 29.01 -4.05
N GLY A 504 -18.55 29.69 -3.70
CA GLY A 504 -18.57 31.03 -3.14
C GLY A 504 -19.22 32.06 -4.06
N GLU A 505 -18.86 32.05 -5.35
CA GLU A 505 -19.45 32.94 -6.37
C GLU A 505 -20.96 32.68 -6.56
N ALA A 506 -21.38 31.41 -6.56
CA ALA A 506 -22.79 31.05 -6.66
C ALA A 506 -23.59 31.54 -5.45
N LEU A 507 -23.06 31.34 -4.23
CA LEU A 507 -23.70 31.82 -3.00
C LEU A 507 -23.85 33.35 -2.96
N GLU A 508 -22.86 34.12 -3.44
CA GLU A 508 -23.01 35.58 -3.51
C GLU A 508 -24.13 36.00 -4.48
N LYS A 509 -24.29 35.33 -5.62
CA LYS A 509 -25.41 35.60 -6.54
C LYS A 509 -26.75 35.33 -5.86
N PHE A 510 -26.88 34.19 -5.17
CA PHE A 510 -28.10 33.83 -4.46
C PHE A 510 -28.43 34.80 -3.32
N ARG A 511 -27.41 35.29 -2.60
CA ARG A 511 -27.54 36.32 -1.57
C ARG A 511 -28.09 37.61 -2.13
N GLU A 512 -27.55 38.11 -3.25
CA GLU A 512 -28.02 39.35 -3.88
C GLU A 512 -29.47 39.24 -4.36
N ASP A 513 -29.85 38.11 -4.98
CA ASP A 513 -31.23 37.87 -5.42
C ASP A 513 -32.19 37.75 -4.24
N SER A 514 -31.76 37.10 -3.16
CA SER A 514 -32.51 37.02 -1.91
C SER A 514 -32.68 38.38 -1.25
N ARG A 515 -31.63 39.23 -1.21
CA ARG A 515 -31.71 40.59 -0.68
C ARG A 515 -32.75 41.41 -1.44
N LYS A 516 -32.67 41.44 -2.77
CA LYS A 516 -33.63 42.15 -3.62
C LYS A 516 -35.06 41.68 -3.39
N THR A 517 -35.27 40.37 -3.26
CA THR A 517 -36.59 39.79 -3.06
C THR A 517 -37.17 40.17 -1.69
N VAL A 518 -36.37 40.05 -0.63
CA VAL A 518 -36.79 40.37 0.74
C VAL A 518 -37.08 41.87 0.90
N LEU A 519 -36.26 42.74 0.32
CA LEU A 519 -36.52 44.18 0.31
C LEU A 519 -37.80 44.53 -0.44
N ARG A 520 -38.03 43.92 -1.60
CA ARG A 520 -39.28 44.09 -2.36
C ARG A 520 -40.51 43.65 -1.58
N LEU A 521 -40.42 42.56 -0.81
CA LEU A 521 -41.53 42.13 0.05
C LEU A 521 -41.88 43.20 1.09
N VAL A 522 -40.88 43.84 1.72
CA VAL A 522 -41.13 44.94 2.66
C VAL A 522 -41.72 46.16 1.95
N GLU A 523 -41.23 46.49 0.75
CA GLU A 523 -41.76 47.61 -0.06
C GLU A 523 -43.19 47.36 -0.57
N MET A 524 -43.55 46.11 -0.86
CA MET A 524 -44.91 45.74 -1.24
C MET A 524 -45.90 46.03 -0.10
N GLU A 525 -45.52 45.74 1.14
CA GLU A 525 -46.33 46.04 2.32
C GLU A 525 -46.50 47.56 2.55
N SER A 526 -45.52 48.38 2.13
CA SER A 526 -45.63 49.85 2.25
C SER A 526 -46.35 50.53 1.09
N SER A 527 -46.49 49.85 -0.05
CA SER A 527 -47.06 50.42 -1.27
C SER A 527 -48.60 50.48 -1.29
N TYR A 528 -49.29 49.55 -0.62
CA TYR A 528 -50.75 49.50 -0.64
C TYR A 528 -51.34 49.27 0.75
N LEU A 529 -51.99 50.33 1.27
CA LEU A 529 -52.83 50.25 2.45
C LEU A 529 -54.24 49.81 2.04
N THR A 530 -54.71 48.71 2.61
CA THR A 530 -56.02 48.17 2.28
C THR A 530 -57.13 49.16 2.63
N VAL A 531 -58.12 49.31 1.75
CA VAL A 531 -59.32 50.14 2.03
C VAL A 531 -60.02 49.68 3.31
N GLU A 532 -59.91 48.39 3.62
CA GLU A 532 -60.42 47.80 4.85
C GLU A 532 -59.76 48.34 6.12
N PHE A 533 -58.45 48.66 6.08
CA PHE A 533 -57.76 49.31 7.20
C PHE A 533 -58.42 50.65 7.55
N PHE A 534 -58.66 51.49 6.55
CA PHE A 534 -59.32 52.78 6.75
C PHE A 534 -60.80 52.66 7.16
N ARG A 535 -61.52 51.62 6.69
CA ARG A 535 -62.91 51.34 7.10
C ARG A 535 -63.02 50.83 8.54
N LYS A 536 -61.99 50.18 9.05
CA LYS A 536 -61.92 49.67 10.43
C LYS A 536 -61.40 50.69 11.43
N LEU A 537 -60.94 51.86 10.97
CA LEU A 537 -60.67 52.98 11.86
C LEU A 537 -61.97 53.33 12.58
N PRO A 538 -61.96 53.45 13.92
CA PRO A 538 -63.18 53.78 14.64
C PRO A 538 -63.75 55.12 14.14
N LEU A 539 -64.93 55.09 13.53
CA LEU A 539 -65.77 56.27 13.38
C LEU A 539 -66.21 56.66 14.79
N ASP A 540 -66.03 57.92 15.17
CA ASP A 540 -66.30 58.38 16.53
C ASP A 540 -67.68 57.92 17.04
N PRO A 541 -67.79 57.25 18.20
CA PRO A 541 -69.03 57.25 18.92
C PRO A 541 -69.14 58.62 19.62
N GLU A 542 -69.86 59.55 19.00
CA GLU A 542 -70.64 60.49 19.81
C GLU A 542 -71.62 59.68 20.65
N LYS A 543 -71.35 59.57 21.97
CA LYS A 543 -72.34 59.73 23.05
C LYS A 543 -71.74 59.40 24.42
N GLY A 544 -71.74 60.41 25.29
CA GLY A 544 -71.87 60.24 26.74
C GLY A 544 -70.70 60.72 27.59
N SER A 545 -70.58 62.03 27.83
CA SER A 545 -70.63 62.58 29.20
C SER A 545 -70.72 64.10 29.19
N SER A 546 -71.62 64.62 29.99
CA SER A 546 -72.06 66.01 30.10
C SER A 546 -71.07 66.96 30.79
N ASN A 547 -71.12 68.23 30.34
CA ASN A 547 -70.82 69.49 31.05
C ASN A 547 -69.37 69.86 31.41
N SER A 548 -68.79 70.76 30.61
CA SER A 548 -68.29 72.07 31.08
C SER A 548 -67.83 72.92 29.89
N SER A 549 -68.33 74.16 29.89
CA SER A 549 -68.21 75.22 28.89
C SER A 549 -66.92 76.04 29.09
N GLY A 550 -66.16 76.24 28.02
CA GLY A 550 -65.05 77.19 27.90
C GLY A 550 -64.63 77.32 26.43
N PRO A 551 -64.32 78.53 25.91
CA PRO A 551 -64.09 78.74 24.49
C PRO A 551 -62.65 78.38 24.07
N ASN A 552 -62.54 77.89 22.83
CA ASN A 552 -61.35 77.76 21.98
C ASN A 552 -60.32 76.62 22.21
N MET A 553 -60.47 75.60 21.34
CA MET A 553 -59.44 75.09 20.42
C MET A 553 -58.42 73.99 20.82
N ASP A 554 -58.56 73.29 21.94
CA ASP A 554 -57.61 72.19 22.29
C ASP A 554 -58.20 70.80 22.55
N ARG A 555 -59.52 70.62 22.51
CA ARG A 555 -60.14 69.30 22.80
C ARG A 555 -59.85 68.22 21.74
N TYR A 556 -59.29 68.56 20.59
CA TYR A 556 -58.86 67.62 19.55
C TYR A 556 -57.35 67.25 19.61
N SER A 557 -56.53 67.82 20.52
CA SER A 557 -55.08 67.95 20.24
C SER A 557 -54.12 66.90 20.83
N GLU A 558 -54.54 65.92 21.63
CA GLU A 558 -53.65 64.81 22.07
C GLU A 558 -54.26 63.41 21.98
N ASN A 559 -55.51 63.23 22.41
CA ASN A 559 -56.17 61.93 22.37
C ASN A 559 -56.33 61.40 20.92
N HIS A 560 -56.53 62.30 19.96
CA HIS A 560 -56.61 61.97 18.54
C HIS A 560 -55.28 61.40 18.01
N TYR A 561 -54.15 62.08 18.26
CA TYR A 561 -52.82 61.61 17.86
C TYR A 561 -52.41 60.33 18.59
N ARG A 562 -52.79 60.16 19.86
CA ARG A 562 -52.60 58.90 20.59
C ARG A 562 -53.34 57.74 19.93
N ARG A 563 -54.56 57.96 19.45
CA ARG A 563 -55.36 56.96 18.71
C ARG A 563 -54.74 56.64 17.35
N ILE A 564 -54.24 57.64 16.63
CA ILE A 564 -53.49 57.45 15.37
C ILE A 564 -52.27 56.56 15.62
N GLY A 565 -51.44 56.88 16.63
CA GLY A 565 -50.29 56.07 17.01
C GLY A 565 -50.65 54.63 17.36
N SER A 566 -51.74 54.42 18.11
CA SER A 566 -52.24 53.09 18.45
C SER A 566 -52.72 52.29 17.23
N ASN A 567 -53.42 52.93 16.30
CA ASN A 567 -53.90 52.29 15.07
C ASN A 567 -52.75 51.91 14.12
N VAL A 568 -51.77 52.81 13.99
CA VAL A 568 -50.53 52.55 13.23
C VAL A 568 -49.73 51.42 13.87
N SER A 569 -49.59 51.40 15.20
CA SER A 569 -48.93 50.33 15.94
C SER A 569 -49.60 48.97 15.71
N ALA A 570 -50.94 48.91 15.75
CA ALA A 570 -51.69 47.69 15.46
C ALA A 570 -51.46 47.18 14.02
N TYR A 571 -51.43 48.10 13.04
CA TYR A 571 -51.13 47.75 11.65
C TYR A 571 -49.71 47.22 11.46
N ILE A 572 -48.72 47.90 12.06
CA ILE A 572 -47.32 47.47 12.03
C ILE A 572 -47.17 46.09 12.69
N GLY A 573 -47.89 45.82 13.77
CA GLY A 573 -47.93 44.51 14.42
C GLY A 573 -48.40 43.41 13.46
N MET A 574 -49.49 43.63 12.73
CA MET A 574 -49.99 42.68 11.72
C MET A 574 -48.99 42.46 10.59
N VAL A 575 -48.36 43.54 10.07
CA VAL A 575 -47.34 43.42 9.02
C VAL A 575 -46.10 42.71 9.54
N CYS A 576 -45.69 42.96 10.79
CA CYS A 576 -44.58 42.27 11.43
C CYS A 576 -44.81 40.75 11.50
N ASP A 577 -46.02 40.31 11.86
CA ASP A 577 -46.38 38.89 11.90
C ASP A 577 -46.39 38.26 10.50
N THR A 578 -46.83 39.00 9.47
CA THR A 578 -46.75 38.57 8.08
C THR A 578 -45.29 38.43 7.63
N LEU A 579 -44.47 39.46 7.84
CA LEU A 579 -43.05 39.50 7.46
C LEU A 579 -42.23 38.43 8.19
N ARG A 580 -42.55 38.14 9.46
CA ARG A 580 -41.94 37.04 10.23
C ARG A 580 -42.10 35.69 9.53
N ASN A 581 -43.18 35.50 8.77
CA ASN A 581 -43.46 34.27 8.04
C ASN A 581 -43.00 34.29 6.59
N THR A 582 -43.05 35.45 5.91
CA THR A 582 -42.71 35.57 4.48
C THR A 582 -41.21 35.72 4.24
N ILE A 583 -40.49 36.44 5.11
CA ILE A 583 -39.03 36.64 4.96
C ILE A 583 -38.28 35.29 4.99
N PRO A 584 -38.48 34.39 5.97
CA PRO A 584 -37.80 33.09 5.96
C PRO A 584 -38.09 32.29 4.70
N LYS A 585 -39.35 32.29 4.21
CA LYS A 585 -39.74 31.57 2.99
C LYS A 585 -39.01 32.11 1.76
N ALA A 586 -38.87 33.44 1.65
CA ALA A 586 -38.14 34.07 0.56
C ALA A 586 -36.64 33.74 0.62
N VAL A 587 -36.03 33.82 1.80
CA VAL A 587 -34.61 33.48 2.01
C VAL A 587 -34.35 32.00 1.68
N VAL A 588 -35.20 31.09 2.16
CA VAL A 588 -35.09 29.66 1.86
C VAL A 588 -35.26 29.40 0.36
N TYR A 589 -36.23 30.05 -0.28
CA TYR A 589 -36.49 29.88 -1.70
C TYR A 589 -35.32 30.36 -2.57
N CYS A 590 -34.80 31.55 -2.31
CA CYS A 590 -33.77 32.19 -3.13
C CYS A 590 -32.35 31.71 -2.81
N GLN A 591 -32.05 31.36 -1.56
CA GLN A 591 -30.70 30.93 -1.15
C GLN A 591 -30.61 29.44 -0.90
N VAL A 592 -31.32 28.93 0.10
CA VAL A 592 -31.13 27.55 0.59
C VAL A 592 -31.47 26.52 -0.48
N ARG A 593 -32.62 26.70 -1.14
CA ARG A 593 -33.09 25.78 -2.17
C ARG A 593 -32.27 25.87 -3.46
N GLU A 594 -31.84 27.08 -3.84
CA GLU A 594 -30.98 27.26 -5.01
C GLU A 594 -29.56 26.75 -4.74
N ALA A 595 -29.01 26.97 -3.54
CA ALA A 595 -27.75 26.34 -3.10
C ALA A 595 -27.85 24.80 -3.13
N LYS A 596 -28.98 24.21 -2.74
CA LYS A 596 -29.16 22.75 -2.86
C LYS A 596 -29.16 22.23 -4.31
N ARG A 597 -29.67 23.04 -5.25
CA ARG A 597 -29.96 22.60 -6.64
C ARG A 597 -28.88 22.99 -7.63
N ALA A 598 -28.24 24.13 -7.45
CA ALA A 598 -27.50 24.81 -8.50
C ALA A 598 -26.12 25.33 -8.09
N LEU A 599 -25.61 24.94 -6.91
CA LEU A 599 -24.33 25.41 -6.38
C LEU A 599 -23.16 25.27 -7.37
N LEU A 600 -23.06 24.11 -8.04
CA LEU A 600 -21.99 23.81 -8.99
C LEU A 600 -22.43 23.86 -10.47
N ASN A 601 -23.63 24.31 -10.80
CA ASN A 601 -24.11 24.29 -12.21
C ASN A 601 -23.23 25.11 -13.16
N TYR A 602 -22.79 26.29 -12.69
CA TYR A 602 -21.86 27.11 -13.45
C TYR A 602 -20.48 26.44 -13.57
N PHE A 603 -20.00 25.81 -12.49
CA PHE A 603 -18.77 25.07 -12.47
C PHE A 603 -18.77 23.91 -13.48
N TYR A 604 -19.83 23.10 -13.51
CA TYR A 604 -19.99 22.02 -14.48
C TYR A 604 -19.90 22.51 -15.93
N SER A 605 -20.53 23.65 -16.22
CA SER A 605 -20.47 24.27 -17.55
C SER A 605 -19.07 24.77 -17.92
N GLN A 606 -18.29 25.25 -16.94
CA GLN A 606 -16.92 25.69 -17.15
C GLN A 606 -15.96 24.52 -17.33
N VAL A 607 -16.04 23.49 -16.47
CA VAL A 607 -15.19 22.31 -16.55
C VAL A 607 -15.38 21.56 -17.87
N GLY A 608 -16.61 21.47 -18.38
CA GLY A 608 -16.88 20.86 -19.69
C GLY A 608 -16.28 21.59 -20.89
N ARG A 609 -15.82 22.84 -20.73
CA ARG A 609 -15.16 23.64 -21.78
C ARG A 609 -13.63 23.65 -21.65
N ARG A 610 -13.07 23.11 -20.56
CA ARG A 610 -11.63 23.13 -20.29
C ARG A 610 -10.89 22.12 -21.17
N GLU A 611 -9.69 22.48 -21.59
CA GLU A 611 -8.81 21.61 -22.35
C GLU A 611 -8.05 20.63 -21.43
N LYS A 612 -7.48 19.57 -22.01
CA LYS A 612 -6.73 18.52 -21.30
C LYS A 612 -5.71 19.07 -20.29
N LYS A 613 -4.92 20.09 -20.69
CA LYS A 613 -3.89 20.69 -19.82
C LYS A 613 -4.50 21.36 -18.60
N GLN A 614 -5.65 22.00 -18.75
CA GLN A 614 -6.36 22.67 -17.67
C GLN A 614 -7.04 21.66 -16.74
N LEU A 615 -7.63 20.58 -17.28
CA LEU A 615 -8.18 19.49 -16.48
C LEU A 615 -7.08 18.78 -15.67
N SER A 616 -5.91 18.57 -16.28
CA SER A 616 -4.76 17.98 -15.60
C SER A 616 -4.25 18.87 -14.45
N ALA A 617 -4.23 20.19 -14.64
CA ALA A 617 -3.82 21.14 -13.62
C ALA A 617 -4.77 21.19 -12.40
N MET A 618 -6.05 20.83 -12.58
CA MET A 618 -7.00 20.71 -11.47
C MET A 618 -6.79 19.43 -10.65
N LEU A 619 -6.19 18.40 -11.28
CA LEU A 619 -5.94 17.08 -10.69
C LEU A 619 -4.45 16.96 -10.28
N ASP A 620 -3.95 17.98 -9.60
CA ASP A 620 -2.59 18.04 -9.09
C ASP A 620 -2.45 17.20 -7.81
N GLU A 621 -2.09 15.92 -7.98
CA GLU A 621 -1.71 15.10 -6.84
C GLU A 621 -0.33 15.50 -6.30
N ASP A 622 -0.14 15.31 -5.00
CA ASP A 622 1.17 15.41 -4.38
C ASP A 622 2.14 14.40 -5.06
N PRO A 623 3.28 14.84 -5.61
CA PRO A 623 4.26 13.97 -6.24
C PRO A 623 4.70 12.80 -5.36
N THR A 624 4.75 13.01 -4.03
CA THR A 624 5.13 11.97 -3.07
C THR A 624 4.06 10.89 -2.95
N LEU A 625 2.78 11.25 -3.03
CA LEU A 625 1.67 10.29 -3.04
C LEU A 625 1.62 9.53 -4.36
N MET A 626 1.91 10.18 -5.49
CA MET A 626 2.03 9.53 -6.79
C MET A 626 3.15 8.49 -6.80
N GLU A 627 4.35 8.86 -6.34
CA GLU A 627 5.50 7.96 -6.27
C GLU A 627 5.22 6.78 -5.33
N LYS A 628 4.62 7.04 -4.16
CA LYS A 628 4.21 5.99 -3.23
C LYS A 628 3.19 5.04 -3.86
N ARG A 629 2.18 5.56 -4.57
CA ARG A 629 1.17 4.75 -5.26
C ARG A 629 1.78 3.88 -6.35
N ASP A 630 2.69 4.45 -7.16
CA ASP A 630 3.38 3.70 -8.20
C ASP A 630 4.29 2.61 -7.62
N GLY A 631 4.94 2.88 -6.49
CA GLY A 631 5.71 1.90 -5.74
C GLY A 631 4.85 0.72 -5.25
N ILE A 632 3.71 1.03 -4.62
CA ILE A 632 2.75 0.03 -4.16
C ILE A 632 2.16 -0.78 -5.33
N ALA A 633 1.79 -0.13 -6.43
CA ALA A 633 1.24 -0.78 -7.60
C ALA A 633 2.23 -1.78 -8.23
N LYS A 634 3.50 -1.39 -8.38
CA LYS A 634 4.57 -2.29 -8.85
C LYS A 634 4.77 -3.47 -7.91
N ARG A 635 4.74 -3.23 -6.59
CA ARG A 635 4.84 -4.30 -5.59
C ARG A 635 3.66 -5.25 -5.69
N LEU A 636 2.43 -4.73 -5.81
CA LEU A 636 1.21 -5.52 -5.95
C LEU A 636 1.24 -6.42 -7.20
N GLU A 637 1.65 -5.87 -8.35
CA GLU A 637 1.79 -6.63 -9.60
C GLU A 637 2.76 -7.80 -9.44
N LEU A 638 3.87 -7.58 -8.73
CA LEU A 638 4.85 -8.61 -8.46
C LEU A 638 4.31 -9.73 -7.56
N TYR A 639 3.60 -9.39 -6.49
CA TYR A 639 2.99 -10.40 -5.62
C TYR A 639 1.89 -11.19 -6.35
N LYS A 640 1.12 -10.54 -7.23
CA LYS A 640 0.15 -11.22 -8.11
C LYS A 640 0.84 -12.17 -9.08
N SER A 641 1.91 -11.72 -9.75
CA SER A 641 2.72 -12.56 -10.63
C SER A 641 3.31 -13.76 -9.87
N ALA A 642 3.85 -13.54 -8.67
CA ALA A 642 4.40 -14.60 -7.82
C ALA A 642 3.32 -15.62 -7.43
N ARG A 643 2.11 -15.18 -7.09
CA ARG A 643 0.97 -16.07 -6.82
C ARG A 643 0.63 -16.93 -8.03
N ASP A 644 0.47 -16.30 -9.20
CA ASP A 644 0.10 -16.99 -10.43
C ASP A 644 1.18 -18.00 -10.86
N GLU A 645 2.46 -17.67 -10.64
CA GLU A 645 3.57 -18.60 -10.84
C GLU A 645 3.51 -19.79 -9.87
N ILE A 646 3.24 -19.56 -8.58
CA ILE A 646 3.14 -20.65 -7.60
C ILE A 646 1.96 -21.56 -7.94
N ASP A 647 0.79 -21.01 -8.29
CA ASP A 647 -0.38 -21.78 -8.66
C ASP A 647 -0.14 -22.63 -9.92
N SER A 648 0.66 -22.14 -10.87
CA SER A 648 1.02 -22.89 -12.08
C SER A 648 1.88 -24.15 -11.82
N VAL A 649 2.58 -24.20 -10.68
CA VAL A 649 3.52 -25.26 -10.30
C VAL A 649 2.97 -26.14 -9.18
N ALA A 650 2.18 -25.58 -8.24
CA ALA A 650 1.68 -26.31 -7.07
C ALA A 650 0.51 -27.27 -7.37
N TRP A 651 -0.17 -27.09 -8.51
CA TRP A 651 -1.37 -27.85 -8.90
C TRP A 651 -1.18 -28.74 -10.14
N LYS A 652 0.06 -28.99 -10.53
CA LYS A 652 0.47 -30.03 -11.49
C LYS A 652 1.25 -31.09 -10.75
#